data_AF-A0A4Q3A9Z1-F1
#
_entry.id   AF-A0A4Q3A9Z1-F1
#
_cell.length_a   1.000
_cell.length_b   1.000
_cell.length_c   1.000
_cell.angle_alpha   90.00
_cell.angle_beta   90.00
_cell.angle_gamma   90.00
#
_symmetry.space_group_name_H-M   'P 1'
#
loop_
_entity.id
_entity.type
_entity.pdbx_description
1 polymer ?
#
loop_
_entity_poly.entity_id
_entity_poly.type
_entity_poly.pdbx_seq_one_letter_code
_entity_poly.pdbx_strand_id
1 'polypeptide(L)'
;PYINLAEQHLFHSINDAKFGPEGYLYITFGDEGDQGDPYRNGQQLTKDFYSSMIRIDVDPNSNNPKPNPHYAIAVGGLNGLHSPNTPYTSTSQSPNFRVPIDNPFVHTSLGGTWTGGFDGSDYSGLLTKVRTEMWAVGLRNPFKFHLDVEDGSGATEAWIGDVGKDAREEFSILKKGENGGWSYYEGDIVTPGLAFVPPQPSGITPHKPPLFTYPHSNGNNSATGGIFYRDSALPMLTNRYICGDYGSGRIWSISRDGSSVIELTDLRLSTNRIVDFHVDPVTKDIFVLENGGSNRVMRMTIQPPGPEDYPSSLSELGLFADLSDLTPNPGVVPYSPNLTFWSDGAEKKRWFVIKNLTDSIGWSRDENWSFPNGMIWVKHFDFDLDRSHPGTVKKRLETRVLVRNATGSYGVSYRWNEAGTEATLSPNSGEDFTVNYTDQNGDAASEGWHIPSRAECLSCHTTTAGHALSMNTRQFNLQQTIQGEAGNLLTMLSNSGYLSGLTEDPDNLPRFYRPDEPSAGIEERVRSYLAVNCSYCHQPGGGTPESWDARPHLTLEQTGLLYTHPISEATPDLSDHIIRPGDKAHSALWNKINARSVINGTFNGYSQMPPLATNVLDEQGIALIGEWIDHHANMAPSPAGDSIGEASLSENESVGHLVGLANAEDPDVREGIADQSLLTYTITSGNDRGLFSLDPDTGELRLNGIIDFERQSQHLLTVEVADHFAPNPGVLQRTVIVDLIDETSPDLTEDLDGNGLFDAWEASFGINDPASDDDHDGTNAFFELLSGGDPGVTESPSSLNLTHVLNDGQELGWNIRNGFILGEDYHVELSDDLGEWGQLEPADYTVESLTPLSPGVSRVVIKVPVAGTKQFLRLSGP
;
A
#
# COMPACT_ATOMS: atom_id res chain seq x y z
N PRO A 1 -26.11 -2.10 20.95
CA PRO A 1 -25.78 -2.44 19.55
C PRO A 1 -27.07 -2.68 18.75
N TYR A 2 -27.30 -1.89 17.70
CA TYR A 2 -28.45 -2.09 16.79
C TYR A 2 -28.04 -2.91 15.57
N ILE A 3 -26.84 -2.68 15.05
CA ILE A 3 -26.28 -3.30 13.85
C ILE A 3 -24.88 -3.83 14.19
N ASN A 4 -24.53 -4.99 13.64
CA ASN A 4 -23.22 -5.63 13.73
C ASN A 4 -22.78 -6.08 12.33
N LEU A 5 -21.94 -5.28 11.66
CA LEU A 5 -21.43 -5.59 10.33
C LEU A 5 -20.03 -6.18 10.44
N ALA A 6 -19.76 -7.23 9.66
CA ALA A 6 -18.42 -7.72 9.48
C ALA A 6 -17.76 -6.88 8.38
N GLU A 7 -16.66 -6.23 8.73
CA GLU A 7 -15.88 -5.42 7.79
C GLU A 7 -14.91 -6.32 7.03
N GLN A 8 -14.99 -6.31 5.70
CA GLN A 8 -14.04 -6.98 4.81
C GLN A 8 -12.83 -6.08 4.50
N HIS A 9 -12.91 -4.79 4.85
CA HIS A 9 -11.85 -3.80 4.66
C HIS A 9 -11.84 -2.72 5.75
N LEU A 10 -10.73 -1.99 5.89
CA LEU A 10 -10.53 -0.97 6.92
C LEU A 10 -11.16 0.40 6.59
N PHE A 11 -11.73 0.59 5.40
CA PHE A 11 -12.16 1.90 4.90
C PHE A 11 -13.62 1.88 4.45
N HIS A 12 -14.25 3.06 4.49
CA HIS A 12 -15.63 3.32 4.05
C HIS A 12 -16.70 2.48 4.77
N SER A 13 -16.55 2.30 6.08
CA SER A 13 -17.49 1.56 6.93
C SER A 13 -18.69 2.43 7.37
N ILE A 14 -18.80 2.73 8.67
CA ILE A 14 -19.83 3.59 9.27
C ILE A 14 -19.27 4.99 9.43
N ASN A 15 -19.97 6.00 8.92
CA ASN A 15 -19.45 7.37 8.89
C ASN A 15 -20.11 8.30 9.92
N ASP A 16 -21.44 8.35 9.99
CA ASP A 16 -22.16 9.27 10.88
C ASP A 16 -23.55 8.72 11.30
N ALA A 17 -24.10 9.22 12.42
CA ALA A 17 -25.40 8.80 12.93
C ALA A 17 -26.13 9.92 13.69
N LYS A 18 -27.38 10.22 13.32
CA LYS A 18 -28.17 11.35 13.88
C LYS A 18 -29.65 11.02 14.01
N PHE A 19 -30.29 11.58 15.02
CA PHE A 19 -31.76 11.57 15.10
C PHE A 19 -32.35 12.61 14.16
N GLY A 20 -33.31 12.18 13.34
CA GLY A 20 -34.10 13.09 12.52
C GLY A 20 -35.17 13.83 13.30
N PRO A 21 -35.78 14.87 12.71
CA PRO A 21 -36.84 15.66 13.33
C PRO A 21 -38.07 14.81 13.72
N GLU A 22 -38.28 13.67 13.06
CA GLU A 22 -39.33 12.70 13.39
C GLU A 22 -38.99 11.74 14.54
N GLY A 23 -37.77 11.80 15.10
CA GLY A 23 -37.34 10.96 16.21
C GLY A 23 -36.75 9.59 15.82
N TYR A 24 -36.63 9.29 14.53
CA TYR A 24 -35.93 8.09 14.04
C TYR A 24 -34.42 8.31 13.94
N LEU A 25 -33.65 7.23 14.06
CA LEU A 25 -32.20 7.25 13.94
C LEU A 25 -31.79 6.99 12.49
N TYR A 26 -30.98 7.90 11.94
CA TYR A 26 -30.36 7.80 10.62
C TYR A 26 -28.90 7.42 10.76
N ILE A 27 -28.41 6.53 9.91
CA ILE A 27 -27.00 6.09 9.89
C ILE A 27 -26.55 5.98 8.44
N THR A 28 -25.34 6.48 8.14
CA THR A 28 -24.72 6.36 6.81
C THR A 28 -23.61 5.31 6.80
N PHE A 29 -23.55 4.57 5.71
CA PHE A 29 -22.54 3.57 5.42
C PHE A 29 -21.89 3.88 4.08
N GLY A 30 -20.56 3.83 4.04
CA GLY A 30 -19.83 3.86 2.78
C GLY A 30 -19.98 2.55 2.02
N ASP A 31 -19.33 2.45 0.86
CA ASP A 31 -19.40 1.32 -0.04
C ASP A 31 -18.55 0.12 0.40
N GLU A 32 -17.76 0.25 1.47
CA GLU A 32 -16.79 -0.73 1.97
C GLU A 32 -15.74 -1.09 0.91
N GLY A 33 -14.46 -0.95 1.30
CA GLY A 33 -13.35 -1.34 0.44
C GLY A 33 -12.68 -0.17 -0.27
N ASP A 34 -11.71 -0.55 -1.11
CA ASP A 34 -10.87 0.39 -1.85
C ASP A 34 -11.57 0.89 -3.12
N GLN A 35 -10.84 1.65 -3.93
CA GLN A 35 -11.20 2.14 -5.24
C GLN A 35 -12.02 1.16 -6.10
N GLY A 36 -13.27 1.53 -6.40
CA GLY A 36 -14.06 0.91 -7.47
C GLY A 36 -15.09 -0.13 -7.06
N ASP A 37 -15.60 -0.05 -5.84
CA ASP A 37 -16.68 -0.91 -5.33
C ASP A 37 -16.35 -2.42 -5.48
N PRO A 38 -15.18 -2.88 -4.97
CA PRO A 38 -14.67 -4.23 -5.22
C PRO A 38 -15.60 -5.33 -4.70
N TYR A 39 -16.37 -5.04 -3.64
CA TYR A 39 -17.33 -5.97 -3.06
C TYR A 39 -18.74 -5.85 -3.66
N ARG A 40 -18.95 -4.94 -4.62
CA ARG A 40 -20.24 -4.70 -5.30
C ARG A 40 -21.37 -4.40 -4.33
N ASN A 41 -21.10 -3.50 -3.39
CA ASN A 41 -22.06 -3.00 -2.43
C ASN A 41 -22.95 -1.89 -3.02
N GLY A 42 -22.44 -1.17 -4.03
CA GLY A 42 -23.21 -0.19 -4.77
C GLY A 42 -24.50 -0.77 -5.34
N GLN A 43 -25.59 -0.01 -5.24
CA GLN A 43 -26.88 -0.30 -5.89
C GLN A 43 -27.59 -1.60 -5.43
N GLN A 44 -27.22 -2.17 -4.27
CA GLN A 44 -27.80 -3.41 -3.76
C GLN A 44 -28.86 -3.18 -2.68
N LEU A 45 -30.08 -3.72 -2.85
CA LEU A 45 -31.09 -3.72 -1.79
C LEU A 45 -31.13 -4.99 -0.93
N THR A 46 -30.48 -6.08 -1.36
CA THR A 46 -30.64 -7.41 -0.74
C THR A 46 -29.39 -7.97 -0.08
N LYS A 47 -28.30 -7.19 -0.06
CA LYS A 47 -27.02 -7.59 0.55
C LYS A 47 -27.00 -7.14 2.02
N ASP A 48 -26.08 -6.27 2.39
CA ASP A 48 -25.93 -5.67 3.72
C ASP A 48 -26.38 -4.19 3.69
N PHE A 49 -25.81 -3.33 4.53
CA PHE A 49 -26.18 -1.92 4.65
C PHE A 49 -25.20 -0.97 3.95
N TYR A 50 -24.13 -1.45 3.32
CA TYR A 50 -23.15 -0.60 2.66
C TYR A 50 -23.75 0.17 1.47
N SER A 51 -23.08 1.25 1.09
CA SER A 51 -23.49 2.20 0.05
C SER A 51 -24.89 2.80 0.28
N SER A 52 -25.25 3.07 1.53
CA SER A 52 -26.61 3.50 1.88
C SER A 52 -26.69 4.43 3.08
N MET A 53 -27.80 5.17 3.14
CA MET A 53 -28.30 5.78 4.36
C MET A 53 -29.50 4.96 4.83
N ILE A 54 -29.49 4.50 6.07
CA ILE A 54 -30.63 3.79 6.67
C ILE A 54 -31.38 4.69 7.64
N ARG A 55 -32.66 4.36 7.87
CA ARG A 55 -33.52 4.99 8.87
C ARG A 55 -34.23 3.92 9.69
N ILE A 56 -33.97 3.91 10.99
CA ILE A 56 -34.48 2.91 11.94
C ILE A 56 -35.20 3.56 13.13
N ASP A 57 -36.14 2.81 13.69
CA ASP A 57 -36.89 3.19 14.87
C ASP A 57 -36.38 2.42 16.09
N VAL A 58 -35.80 3.15 17.03
CA VAL A 58 -35.20 2.59 18.24
C VAL A 58 -36.14 2.69 19.46
N ASP A 59 -37.38 3.17 19.28
CA ASP A 59 -38.37 3.18 20.36
C ASP A 59 -38.84 1.74 20.66
N PRO A 60 -38.60 1.22 21.88
CA PRO A 60 -39.02 -0.13 22.26
C PRO A 60 -40.55 -0.33 22.24
N ASN A 61 -41.34 0.75 22.27
CA ASN A 61 -42.80 0.72 22.26
C ASN A 61 -43.41 0.88 20.86
N SER A 62 -42.57 0.93 19.83
CA SER A 62 -43.04 1.16 18.47
C SER A 62 -43.89 0.02 17.91
N ASN A 63 -44.94 0.40 17.17
CA ASN A 63 -45.77 -0.52 16.38
C ASN A 63 -45.27 -0.68 14.93
N ASN A 64 -44.14 -0.06 14.58
CA ASN A 64 -43.52 -0.22 13.27
C ASN A 64 -43.13 -1.69 13.00
N PRO A 65 -43.11 -2.13 11.74
CA PRO A 65 -42.77 -3.49 11.38
C PRO A 65 -41.36 -3.87 11.85
N LYS A 66 -41.16 -5.17 12.09
CA LYS A 66 -39.82 -5.72 12.32
C LYS A 66 -39.02 -5.65 11.02
N PRO A 67 -37.69 -5.45 11.10
CA PRO A 67 -36.84 -5.59 9.93
C PRO A 67 -36.93 -7.00 9.34
N ASN A 68 -36.55 -7.12 8.07
CA ASN A 68 -36.37 -8.41 7.43
C ASN A 68 -35.15 -9.14 8.03
N PRO A 69 -35.18 -10.47 8.25
CA PRO A 69 -34.07 -11.22 8.82
C PRO A 69 -32.73 -10.99 8.10
N HIS A 70 -31.68 -10.76 8.88
CA HIS A 70 -30.31 -10.59 8.40
C HIS A 70 -29.31 -10.87 9.53
N TYR A 71 -28.10 -11.33 9.21
CA TYR A 71 -27.06 -11.62 10.21
C TYR A 71 -26.55 -10.36 10.92
N ALA A 72 -26.60 -9.21 10.24
CA ALA A 72 -26.13 -7.94 10.80
C ALA A 72 -27.10 -7.28 11.80
N ILE A 73 -28.31 -7.83 11.97
CA ILE A 73 -29.31 -7.27 12.88
C ILE A 73 -29.09 -7.83 14.29
N ALA A 74 -28.84 -6.94 15.24
CA ALA A 74 -28.68 -7.32 16.64
C ALA A 74 -30.03 -7.62 17.31
N VAL A 75 -30.08 -8.72 18.08
CA VAL A 75 -31.25 -9.15 18.87
C VAL A 75 -30.85 -9.35 20.33
N GLY A 76 -31.79 -9.22 21.26
CA GLY A 76 -31.60 -9.66 22.66
C GLY A 76 -30.70 -8.78 23.53
N GLY A 77 -30.49 -7.50 23.20
CA GLY A 77 -29.78 -6.52 24.04
C GLY A 77 -28.26 -6.41 23.82
N LEU A 78 -27.57 -5.69 24.72
CA LEU A 78 -26.15 -5.27 24.57
C LEU A 78 -25.10 -6.39 24.53
N ASN A 79 -25.46 -7.61 24.97
CA ASN A 79 -24.55 -8.76 25.03
C ASN A 79 -24.86 -9.85 23.98
N GLY A 80 -25.82 -9.61 23.08
CA GLY A 80 -26.21 -10.56 22.03
C GLY A 80 -25.27 -10.51 20.83
N LEU A 81 -24.07 -11.11 20.95
CA LEU A 81 -23.22 -11.38 19.79
C LEU A 81 -23.83 -12.54 18.99
N HIS A 82 -24.38 -12.25 17.81
CA HIS A 82 -24.74 -13.29 16.85
C HIS A 82 -23.46 -13.91 16.27
N SER A 83 -23.45 -15.24 16.12
CA SER A 83 -22.40 -15.93 15.36
C SER A 83 -22.40 -15.39 13.93
N PRO A 84 -21.24 -15.02 13.35
CA PRO A 84 -21.15 -14.82 11.91
C PRO A 84 -21.68 -16.10 11.24
N ASN A 85 -22.54 -15.94 10.23
CA ASN A 85 -23.14 -17.02 9.41
C ASN A 85 -24.50 -17.60 9.83
N THR A 86 -25.21 -17.04 10.82
CA THR A 86 -26.63 -17.45 11.04
C THR A 86 -27.55 -16.23 11.21
N PRO A 87 -28.43 -15.92 10.23
CA PRO A 87 -29.48 -14.92 10.40
C PRO A 87 -30.32 -15.21 11.64
N TYR A 88 -30.90 -14.20 12.29
CA TYR A 88 -31.84 -14.50 13.37
C TYR A 88 -33.05 -15.25 12.80
N THR A 89 -33.31 -16.46 13.32
CA THR A 89 -34.28 -17.40 12.74
C THR A 89 -35.45 -17.70 13.65
N SER A 90 -35.43 -17.30 14.93
CA SER A 90 -36.49 -17.70 15.86
C SER A 90 -37.57 -16.63 16.02
N THR A 91 -38.82 -17.08 16.03
CA THR A 91 -39.99 -16.31 16.47
C THR A 91 -39.88 -15.78 17.91
N SER A 92 -38.87 -16.24 18.67
CA SER A 92 -38.57 -15.83 20.05
C SER A 92 -37.52 -14.72 20.16
N GLN A 93 -36.77 -14.39 19.11
CA GLN A 93 -35.79 -13.30 19.11
C GLN A 93 -36.47 -11.98 18.70
N SER A 94 -36.16 -10.91 19.45
CA SER A 94 -36.68 -9.56 19.19
C SER A 94 -35.53 -8.66 18.74
N PRO A 95 -35.57 -8.10 17.51
CA PRO A 95 -34.58 -7.14 17.07
C PRO A 95 -34.61 -5.90 17.96
N ASN A 96 -33.44 -5.32 18.18
CA ASN A 96 -33.25 -4.15 19.04
C ASN A 96 -33.84 -2.85 18.45
N PHE A 97 -34.39 -2.89 17.23
CA PHE A 97 -35.04 -1.78 16.54
C PHE A 97 -36.24 -2.27 15.69
N ARG A 98 -36.99 -1.32 15.14
CA ARG A 98 -38.07 -1.47 14.14
C ARG A 98 -37.79 -0.62 12.92
N VAL A 99 -38.56 -0.84 11.86
CA VAL A 99 -38.40 -0.10 10.60
C VAL A 99 -39.59 0.81 10.39
N PRO A 100 -39.42 2.15 10.28
CA PRO A 100 -40.53 3.04 9.98
C PRO A 100 -41.37 2.50 8.81
N ILE A 101 -42.69 2.38 9.01
CA ILE A 101 -43.59 1.80 8.01
C ILE A 101 -43.56 2.56 6.68
N ASP A 102 -43.24 3.85 6.76
CA ASP A 102 -43.03 4.74 5.64
C ASP A 102 -41.58 4.72 5.16
N ASN A 103 -40.74 3.72 5.41
CA ASN A 103 -39.47 3.60 4.68
C ASN A 103 -39.72 3.26 3.19
N PRO A 104 -38.85 3.70 2.27
CA PRO A 104 -39.09 3.65 0.83
C PRO A 104 -39.14 2.23 0.26
N PHE A 105 -38.50 1.26 0.92
CA PHE A 105 -38.44 -0.13 0.48
C PHE A 105 -39.27 -1.09 1.35
N VAL A 106 -40.23 -0.56 2.11
CA VAL A 106 -41.22 -1.38 2.81
C VAL A 106 -42.36 -1.74 1.86
N HIS A 107 -42.47 -3.03 1.55
CA HIS A 107 -43.45 -3.52 0.59
C HIS A 107 -44.89 -3.32 1.06
N THR A 108 -45.83 -3.12 0.13
CA THR A 108 -47.27 -2.98 0.41
C THR A 108 -47.86 -4.13 1.23
N SER A 109 -47.32 -5.34 1.11
CA SER A 109 -47.74 -6.50 1.93
C SER A 109 -47.42 -6.37 3.42
N LEU A 110 -46.50 -5.48 3.79
CA LEU A 110 -46.14 -5.15 5.17
C LEU A 110 -46.81 -3.85 5.64
N GLY A 111 -47.64 -3.21 4.79
CA GLY A 111 -48.31 -1.94 5.06
C GLY A 111 -47.55 -0.69 4.57
N GLY A 112 -46.42 -0.86 3.89
CA GLY A 112 -45.67 0.24 3.26
C GLY A 112 -46.25 0.62 1.89
N THR A 113 -45.48 1.37 1.10
CA THR A 113 -45.92 1.89 -0.21
C THR A 113 -45.20 1.27 -1.41
N TRP A 114 -44.14 0.48 -1.18
CA TRP A 114 -43.31 -0.04 -2.25
C TRP A 114 -43.90 -1.29 -2.90
N THR A 115 -43.80 -1.42 -4.22
CA THR A 115 -44.36 -2.54 -5.00
C THR A 115 -43.30 -3.50 -5.54
N GLY A 116 -42.04 -3.40 -5.10
CA GLY A 116 -40.98 -4.34 -5.46
C GLY A 116 -40.02 -3.87 -6.57
N GLY A 117 -40.21 -2.69 -7.17
CA GLY A 117 -39.31 -2.20 -8.24
C GLY A 117 -38.20 -1.27 -7.73
N PHE A 118 -36.95 -1.48 -8.15
CA PHE A 118 -35.84 -0.56 -7.92
C PHE A 118 -34.80 -0.67 -9.04
N ASP A 119 -34.33 0.46 -9.57
CA ASP A 119 -33.24 0.51 -10.56
C ASP A 119 -33.46 -0.41 -11.79
N GLY A 120 -34.69 -0.42 -12.31
CA GLY A 120 -35.08 -1.28 -13.44
C GLY A 120 -35.21 -2.78 -13.10
N SER A 121 -34.91 -3.17 -11.86
CA SER A 121 -35.00 -4.54 -11.36
C SER A 121 -36.28 -4.81 -10.58
N ASP A 122 -36.81 -6.03 -10.70
CA ASP A 122 -37.97 -6.52 -9.95
C ASP A 122 -37.54 -7.40 -8.78
N TYR A 123 -37.83 -6.95 -7.56
CA TYR A 123 -37.54 -7.60 -6.30
C TYR A 123 -38.77 -8.32 -5.70
N SER A 124 -39.87 -8.44 -6.44
CA SER A 124 -41.10 -9.12 -5.96
C SER A 124 -40.86 -10.56 -5.50
N GLY A 125 -39.86 -11.25 -6.06
CA GLY A 125 -39.42 -12.58 -5.63
C GLY A 125 -38.43 -12.60 -4.46
N LEU A 126 -37.94 -11.44 -4.01
CA LEU A 126 -36.86 -11.28 -3.03
C LEU A 126 -37.28 -10.42 -1.82
N LEU A 127 -38.58 -10.19 -1.63
CA LEU A 127 -39.10 -9.26 -0.60
C LEU A 127 -38.58 -9.51 0.81
N THR A 128 -38.28 -10.76 1.18
CA THR A 128 -37.75 -11.13 2.51
C THR A 128 -36.26 -10.87 2.67
N LYS A 129 -35.53 -10.60 1.57
CA LYS A 129 -34.10 -10.30 1.58
C LYS A 129 -33.82 -8.80 1.53
N VAL A 130 -34.76 -8.00 1.03
CA VAL A 130 -34.65 -6.55 0.92
C VAL A 130 -34.39 -5.91 2.28
N ARG A 131 -33.44 -4.97 2.32
CA ARG A 131 -33.16 -4.11 3.48
C ARG A 131 -34.20 -3.00 3.55
N THR A 132 -35.27 -3.27 4.28
CA THR A 132 -36.36 -2.31 4.55
C THR A 132 -35.90 -1.06 5.30
N GLU A 133 -34.74 -1.11 5.93
CA GLU A 133 -34.08 -0.04 6.68
C GLU A 133 -33.54 1.06 5.76
N MET A 134 -33.19 0.73 4.51
CA MET A 134 -32.60 1.68 3.57
C MET A 134 -33.56 2.84 3.30
N TRP A 135 -33.05 4.05 3.45
CA TRP A 135 -33.74 5.30 3.23
C TRP A 135 -33.25 6.01 1.96
N ALA A 136 -31.96 5.94 1.67
CA ALA A 136 -31.35 6.31 0.39
C ALA A 136 -30.19 5.34 0.08
N VAL A 137 -29.80 5.23 -1.18
CA VAL A 137 -28.77 4.29 -1.65
C VAL A 137 -27.83 4.97 -2.63
N GLY A 138 -26.72 4.31 -2.99
CA GLY A 138 -25.76 4.82 -3.97
C GLY A 138 -24.87 5.91 -3.40
N LEU A 139 -24.49 5.76 -2.13
CA LEU A 139 -23.47 6.58 -1.48
C LEU A 139 -22.10 5.88 -1.59
N ARG A 140 -21.01 6.63 -1.74
CA ARG A 140 -19.66 6.04 -1.76
C ARG A 140 -19.01 6.07 -0.38
N ASN A 141 -18.74 7.26 0.12
CA ASN A 141 -18.14 7.48 1.42
C ASN A 141 -18.73 8.76 2.05
N PRO A 142 -19.97 8.67 2.58
CA PRO A 142 -20.72 9.80 3.12
C PRO A 142 -20.13 10.26 4.47
N PHE A 143 -19.10 11.12 4.44
CA PHE A 143 -18.28 11.53 5.58
C PHE A 143 -19.11 12.12 6.72
N LYS A 144 -19.86 13.21 6.46
CA LYS A 144 -20.84 13.78 7.38
C LYS A 144 -22.13 14.12 6.68
N PHE A 145 -23.22 14.05 7.44
CA PHE A 145 -24.50 14.56 6.98
C PHE A 145 -25.20 15.47 7.99
N HIS A 146 -26.13 16.27 7.50
CA HIS A 146 -27.05 17.09 8.27
C HIS A 146 -28.48 16.81 7.85
N LEU A 147 -29.37 16.62 8.83
CA LEU A 147 -30.80 16.45 8.57
C LEU A 147 -31.51 17.79 8.73
N ASP A 148 -32.28 18.13 7.72
CA ASP A 148 -33.11 19.32 7.73
C ASP A 148 -34.54 18.99 7.27
N VAL A 149 -35.47 19.94 7.45
CA VAL A 149 -36.86 19.83 7.01
C VAL A 149 -37.09 20.73 5.81
N GLU A 150 -37.46 20.17 4.67
CA GLU A 150 -37.74 20.96 3.47
C GLU A 150 -38.90 21.94 3.69
N ASP A 151 -38.66 23.21 3.30
CA ASP A 151 -39.66 24.26 3.39
C ASP A 151 -40.89 23.91 2.52
N GLY A 152 -42.07 24.10 3.09
CA GLY A 152 -43.35 23.85 2.42
C GLY A 152 -43.79 22.38 2.43
N SER A 153 -42.94 21.45 2.02
CA SER A 153 -43.29 20.01 2.01
C SER A 153 -43.25 19.38 3.40
N GLY A 154 -42.37 19.88 4.29
CA GLY A 154 -42.12 19.30 5.61
C GLY A 154 -41.38 17.96 5.56
N ALA A 155 -40.86 17.56 4.40
CA ALA A 155 -40.13 16.31 4.24
C ALA A 155 -38.72 16.42 4.82
N THR A 156 -38.26 15.37 5.50
CA THR A 156 -36.86 15.26 5.93
C THR A 156 -35.96 15.12 4.70
N GLU A 157 -34.87 15.88 4.68
CA GLU A 157 -33.81 15.80 3.68
C GLU A 157 -32.45 15.68 4.36
N ALA A 158 -31.53 14.98 3.70
CA ALA A 158 -30.16 14.81 4.15
C ALA A 158 -29.20 15.58 3.24
N TRP A 159 -28.44 16.48 3.85
CA TRP A 159 -27.32 17.19 3.22
C TRP A 159 -26.06 16.41 3.53
N ILE A 160 -25.40 15.87 2.51
CA ILE A 160 -24.33 14.87 2.66
C ILE A 160 -23.07 15.39 1.97
N GLY A 161 -21.92 15.31 2.63
CA GLY A 161 -20.63 15.29 1.93
C GLY A 161 -20.29 13.85 1.60
N ASP A 162 -20.25 13.50 0.33
CA ASP A 162 -19.95 12.14 -0.14
C ASP A 162 -18.60 12.15 -0.86
N VAL A 163 -17.64 11.43 -0.31
CA VAL A 163 -16.24 11.52 -0.74
C VAL A 163 -16.03 10.75 -2.02
N GLY A 164 -15.47 11.44 -3.00
CA GLY A 164 -15.12 10.97 -4.33
C GLY A 164 -14.08 9.87 -4.39
N LYS A 165 -13.94 9.24 -5.56
CA LYS A 165 -12.88 8.26 -5.81
C LYS A 165 -11.55 8.96 -6.07
N ASP A 166 -11.41 9.53 -7.26
CA ASP A 166 -10.16 10.15 -7.73
C ASP A 166 -10.37 11.47 -8.48
N ALA A 167 -11.55 11.68 -9.07
CA ALA A 167 -11.80 12.76 -10.02
C ALA A 167 -12.67 13.86 -9.42
N ARG A 168 -13.68 13.52 -8.61
CA ARG A 168 -14.71 14.46 -8.15
C ARG A 168 -15.12 14.21 -6.71
N GLU A 169 -15.09 15.27 -5.92
CA GLU A 169 -15.78 15.35 -4.64
C GLU A 169 -17.18 15.93 -4.82
N GLU A 170 -18.13 15.53 -3.96
CA GLU A 170 -19.51 16.01 -4.05
C GLU A 170 -20.18 16.35 -2.71
N PHE A 171 -21.10 17.30 -2.79
CA PHE A 171 -22.14 17.50 -1.78
C PHE A 171 -23.50 17.24 -2.40
N SER A 172 -24.33 16.46 -1.71
CA SER A 172 -25.59 15.96 -2.21
C SER A 172 -26.74 16.27 -1.25
N ILE A 173 -27.94 16.47 -1.80
CA ILE A 173 -29.19 16.52 -1.03
C ILE A 173 -30.00 15.30 -1.42
N LEU A 174 -30.14 14.35 -0.50
CA LEU A 174 -30.93 13.15 -0.70
C LEU A 174 -32.21 13.19 0.14
N LYS A 175 -33.28 12.66 -0.44
CA LYS A 175 -34.57 12.41 0.22
C LYS A 175 -34.88 10.92 0.23
N LYS A 176 -35.93 10.58 0.97
CA LYS A 176 -36.44 9.21 1.09
C LYS A 176 -36.67 8.56 -0.29
N GLY A 177 -35.95 7.48 -0.54
CA GLY A 177 -36.02 6.63 -1.73
C GLY A 177 -35.15 7.11 -2.90
N GLU A 178 -34.41 8.21 -2.73
CA GLU A 178 -33.49 8.70 -3.76
C GLU A 178 -32.20 7.88 -3.79
N ASN A 179 -31.51 7.98 -4.94
CA ASN A 179 -30.29 7.24 -5.26
C ASN A 179 -29.19 8.25 -5.61
N GLY A 180 -28.07 8.22 -4.88
CA GLY A 180 -26.92 9.09 -5.09
C GLY A 180 -26.07 8.74 -6.32
N GLY A 181 -26.26 7.54 -6.88
CA GLY A 181 -25.65 7.16 -8.16
C GLY A 181 -24.37 6.34 -8.07
N TRP A 182 -23.72 6.21 -6.92
CA TRP A 182 -22.53 5.35 -6.78
C TRP A 182 -22.90 3.86 -6.94
N SER A 183 -22.19 3.03 -7.71
CA SER A 183 -20.88 3.26 -8.34
C SER A 183 -20.91 3.68 -9.81
N TYR A 184 -22.09 4.04 -10.35
CA TYR A 184 -22.22 4.51 -11.74
C TYR A 184 -21.67 5.92 -11.97
N TYR A 185 -21.80 6.78 -10.96
CA TYR A 185 -21.37 8.18 -11.02
C TYR A 185 -20.44 8.52 -9.87
N GLU A 186 -19.46 9.37 -10.16
CA GLU A 186 -18.59 10.02 -9.20
C GLU A 186 -18.81 11.54 -9.35
N GLY A 187 -19.58 12.14 -8.45
CA GLY A 187 -20.07 13.50 -8.68
C GLY A 187 -21.00 13.56 -9.88
N ASP A 188 -20.67 14.45 -10.82
CA ASP A 188 -21.46 14.74 -12.02
C ASP A 188 -20.95 13.99 -13.27
N ILE A 189 -19.97 13.10 -13.11
CA ILE A 189 -19.36 12.34 -14.20
C ILE A 189 -19.61 10.84 -14.04
N VAL A 190 -19.63 10.13 -15.17
CA VAL A 190 -19.60 8.66 -15.16
C VAL A 190 -18.28 8.22 -14.56
N THR A 191 -18.32 7.30 -13.59
CA THR A 191 -17.15 6.89 -12.80
C THR A 191 -15.99 6.46 -13.71
N PRO A 192 -14.85 7.18 -13.72
CA PRO A 192 -13.73 6.85 -14.58
C PRO A 192 -13.03 5.55 -14.16
N GLY A 193 -12.56 4.77 -15.15
CA GLY A 193 -11.56 3.71 -14.92
C GLY A 193 -12.03 2.43 -14.24
N LEU A 194 -13.35 2.20 -14.08
CA LEU A 194 -13.85 0.94 -13.50
C LEU A 194 -14.10 -0.10 -14.58
N ALA A 195 -13.20 -1.08 -14.69
CA ALA A 195 -13.36 -2.24 -15.57
C ALA A 195 -14.50 -3.19 -15.11
N PHE A 196 -14.97 -3.07 -13.86
CA PHE A 196 -15.84 -4.06 -13.20
C PHE A 196 -17.25 -3.56 -12.86
N VAL A 197 -17.55 -2.26 -13.01
CA VAL A 197 -18.91 -1.74 -12.80
C VAL A 197 -19.67 -1.82 -14.12
N PRO A 198 -20.79 -2.56 -14.20
CA PRO A 198 -21.62 -2.58 -15.39
C PRO A 198 -22.10 -1.17 -15.73
N PRO A 199 -22.15 -0.77 -17.01
CA PRO A 199 -22.84 0.46 -17.40
C PRO A 199 -24.26 0.46 -16.83
N GLN A 200 -24.73 1.62 -16.36
CA GLN A 200 -26.09 1.76 -15.85
C GLN A 200 -27.09 1.16 -16.87
N PRO A 201 -27.94 0.18 -16.49
CA PRO A 201 -28.91 -0.39 -17.40
C PRO A 201 -29.86 0.67 -18.00
N SER A 202 -30.26 0.47 -19.25
CA SER A 202 -31.16 1.40 -19.95
C SER A 202 -32.58 1.36 -19.39
N GLY A 203 -33.20 2.52 -19.18
CA GLY A 203 -34.58 2.66 -18.68
C GLY A 203 -34.73 2.84 -17.16
N ILE A 204 -33.63 3.11 -16.46
CA ILE A 204 -33.56 3.33 -15.02
C ILE A 204 -33.97 4.76 -14.62
N THR A 205 -34.47 4.91 -13.39
CA THR A 205 -34.71 6.22 -12.74
C THR A 205 -33.41 7.03 -12.69
N PRO A 206 -33.37 8.27 -13.22
CA PRO A 206 -32.20 9.12 -13.10
C PRO A 206 -31.75 9.21 -11.63
N HIS A 207 -30.48 8.95 -11.36
CA HIS A 207 -29.89 9.21 -10.04
C HIS A 207 -30.07 10.69 -9.71
N LYS A 208 -30.10 11.00 -8.41
CA LYS A 208 -30.19 12.37 -7.94
C LYS A 208 -28.85 13.05 -8.22
N PRO A 209 -28.79 14.08 -9.07
CA PRO A 209 -27.53 14.79 -9.29
C PRO A 209 -27.09 15.47 -7.99
N PRO A 210 -25.77 15.57 -7.75
CA PRO A 210 -25.23 16.28 -6.61
C PRO A 210 -25.60 17.77 -6.66
N LEU A 211 -25.65 18.39 -5.47
CA LEU A 211 -25.88 19.84 -5.32
C LEU A 211 -24.69 20.65 -5.83
N PHE A 212 -23.48 20.19 -5.54
CA PHE A 212 -22.23 20.83 -5.92
C PHE A 212 -21.13 19.79 -6.05
N THR A 213 -20.34 19.86 -7.11
CA THR A 213 -19.16 19.02 -7.33
C THR A 213 -17.93 19.87 -7.57
N TYR A 214 -16.78 19.33 -7.20
CA TYR A 214 -15.49 19.97 -7.47
C TYR A 214 -14.40 18.92 -7.74
N PRO A 215 -13.39 19.25 -8.56
CA PRO A 215 -12.30 18.31 -8.87
C PRO A 215 -11.35 18.12 -7.68
N HIS A 216 -10.62 17.00 -7.68
CA HIS A 216 -9.48 16.73 -6.79
C HIS A 216 -8.24 17.54 -7.23
N SER A 217 -8.39 18.86 -7.33
CA SER A 217 -7.33 19.82 -7.65
C SER A 217 -7.40 21.00 -6.69
N ASN A 218 -6.37 21.85 -6.63
CA ASN A 218 -6.33 22.95 -5.66
C ASN A 218 -6.28 22.47 -4.19
N GLY A 219 -5.66 21.30 -3.97
CA GLY A 219 -5.54 20.68 -2.64
C GLY A 219 -6.84 20.07 -2.09
N ASN A 220 -7.90 20.07 -2.89
CA ASN A 220 -9.19 19.48 -2.58
C ASN A 220 -9.11 17.95 -2.64
N ASN A 221 -9.53 17.26 -1.58
CA ASN A 221 -9.31 15.82 -1.46
C ASN A 221 -10.47 15.03 -0.82
N SER A 222 -11.42 15.69 -0.15
CA SER A 222 -12.48 14.98 0.56
C SER A 222 -13.58 15.94 1.02
N ALA A 223 -14.79 15.78 0.45
CA ALA A 223 -15.99 16.48 0.86
C ALA A 223 -16.43 16.05 2.26
N THR A 224 -16.13 16.86 3.27
CA THR A 224 -16.37 16.51 4.69
C THR A 224 -17.84 16.57 5.08
N GLY A 225 -18.66 17.30 4.32
CA GLY A 225 -20.03 17.64 4.67
C GLY A 225 -20.12 18.92 5.51
N GLY A 226 -21.22 19.11 6.24
CA GLY A 226 -21.44 20.32 7.01
C GLY A 226 -22.84 20.48 7.57
N ILE A 227 -23.31 21.72 7.70
CA ILE A 227 -24.58 22.08 8.34
C ILE A 227 -25.45 22.96 7.45
N PHE A 228 -26.78 22.82 7.52
CA PHE A 228 -27.70 23.78 6.91
C PHE A 228 -28.07 24.85 7.95
N TYR A 229 -27.70 26.10 7.72
CA TYR A 229 -27.84 27.16 8.72
C TYR A 229 -29.18 27.91 8.58
N ARG A 230 -30.12 27.68 9.50
CA ARG A 230 -31.45 28.32 9.49
C ARG A 230 -31.56 29.59 10.33
N ASP A 231 -30.63 29.79 11.26
CA ASP A 231 -30.72 30.90 12.21
C ASP A 231 -30.48 32.26 11.53
N SER A 232 -31.05 33.33 12.12
CA SER A 232 -30.94 34.70 11.59
C SER A 232 -29.79 35.50 12.21
N ALA A 233 -29.02 34.90 13.14
CA ALA A 233 -27.90 35.58 13.80
C ALA A 233 -26.75 35.89 12.83
N LEU A 234 -26.60 35.11 11.76
CA LEU A 234 -25.68 35.37 10.65
C LEU A 234 -26.46 35.50 9.33
N PRO A 235 -27.08 36.68 9.04
CA PRO A 235 -28.01 36.84 7.92
C PRO A 235 -27.45 36.46 6.53
N MET A 236 -26.14 36.63 6.33
CA MET A 236 -25.47 36.27 5.07
C MET A 236 -25.36 34.76 4.84
N LEU A 237 -25.53 33.95 5.90
CA LEU A 237 -25.44 32.49 5.87
C LEU A 237 -26.82 31.81 6.06
N THR A 238 -27.85 32.57 6.41
CA THR A 238 -29.21 32.04 6.60
C THR A 238 -29.73 31.36 5.33
N ASN A 239 -30.30 30.17 5.49
CA ASN A 239 -30.79 29.28 4.43
C ASN A 239 -29.71 28.84 3.44
N ARG A 240 -28.50 28.61 3.93
CA ARG A 240 -27.38 28.13 3.14
C ARG A 240 -26.72 26.92 3.81
N TYR A 241 -26.21 26.04 2.98
CA TYR A 241 -25.40 24.90 3.41
C TYR A 241 -23.96 25.36 3.59
N ILE A 242 -23.43 25.21 4.80
CA ILE A 242 -22.05 25.53 5.15
C ILE A 242 -21.29 24.21 5.23
N CYS A 243 -20.34 24.01 4.33
CA CYS A 243 -19.60 22.77 4.19
C CYS A 243 -18.12 23.04 3.89
N GLY A 244 -17.28 22.01 3.96
CA GLY A 244 -15.86 22.17 3.65
C GLY A 244 -15.19 20.92 3.11
N ASP A 245 -13.92 21.10 2.77
CA ASP A 245 -13.02 20.05 2.29
C ASP A 245 -11.94 19.75 3.33
N TYR A 246 -11.66 18.46 3.54
CA TYR A 246 -10.64 18.02 4.48
C TYR A 246 -9.24 18.41 4.00
N GLY A 247 -8.89 18.20 2.73
CA GLY A 247 -7.54 18.47 2.23
C GLY A 247 -7.20 19.96 2.25
N SER A 248 -8.01 20.76 1.57
CA SER A 248 -7.72 22.17 1.29
C SER A 248 -8.07 23.10 2.44
N GLY A 249 -8.93 22.64 3.36
CA GLY A 249 -9.50 23.45 4.43
C GLY A 249 -10.46 24.53 3.95
N ARG A 250 -10.86 24.50 2.68
CA ARG A 250 -11.82 25.45 2.12
C ARG A 250 -13.21 25.17 2.68
N ILE A 251 -13.92 26.25 2.94
CA ILE A 251 -15.27 26.31 3.48
C ILE A 251 -16.10 27.09 2.46
N TRP A 252 -17.23 26.52 2.08
CA TRP A 252 -18.19 27.13 1.18
C TRP A 252 -19.53 27.35 1.86
N SER A 253 -20.25 28.34 1.35
CA SER A 253 -21.67 28.55 1.59
C SER A 253 -22.43 28.37 0.30
N ILE A 254 -23.31 27.38 0.25
CA ILE A 254 -24.03 26.96 -0.96
C ILE A 254 -25.51 27.25 -0.78
N SER A 255 -26.14 27.90 -1.77
CA SER A 255 -27.59 28.10 -1.78
C SER A 255 -28.30 26.77 -1.93
N ARG A 256 -29.56 26.72 -1.49
CA ARG A 256 -30.32 25.47 -1.48
C ARG A 256 -30.52 24.82 -2.86
N ASP A 257 -30.54 25.63 -3.90
CA ASP A 257 -30.66 25.22 -5.30
C ASP A 257 -29.31 25.03 -6.01
N GLY A 258 -28.19 25.22 -5.29
CA GLY A 258 -26.83 25.14 -5.86
C GLY A 258 -26.46 26.30 -6.79
N SER A 259 -27.36 27.26 -7.04
CA SER A 259 -27.14 28.35 -8.00
C SER A 259 -26.12 29.39 -7.56
N SER A 260 -25.81 29.43 -6.26
CA SER A 260 -24.86 30.36 -5.66
C SER A 260 -23.93 29.62 -4.70
N VAL A 261 -22.65 29.60 -5.02
CA VAL A 261 -21.56 29.07 -4.18
C VAL A 261 -20.64 30.23 -3.80
N ILE A 262 -20.40 30.41 -2.51
CA ILE A 262 -19.52 31.46 -1.97
C ILE A 262 -18.45 30.80 -1.13
N GLU A 263 -17.18 31.00 -1.46
CA GLU A 263 -16.07 30.59 -0.60
C GLU A 263 -15.95 31.56 0.58
N LEU A 264 -15.90 31.03 1.80
CA LEU A 264 -15.86 31.79 3.05
C LEU A 264 -14.46 31.85 3.70
N THR A 265 -13.47 31.20 3.10
CA THR A 265 -12.20 30.90 3.79
C THR A 265 -11.18 32.00 3.61
N ASP A 266 -10.52 32.35 4.71
CA ASP A 266 -9.29 33.13 4.70
C ASP A 266 -8.10 32.22 4.99
N LEU A 267 -7.42 31.78 3.93
CA LEU A 267 -6.30 30.84 4.03
C LEU A 267 -5.06 31.43 4.70
N ARG A 268 -5.04 32.72 5.04
CA ARG A 268 -4.02 33.29 5.95
C ARG A 268 -4.05 32.64 7.33
N LEU A 269 -5.18 32.07 7.73
CA LEU A 269 -5.34 31.37 9.01
C LEU A 269 -4.70 29.96 9.02
N SER A 270 -4.15 29.52 7.88
CA SER A 270 -3.54 28.19 7.71
C SER A 270 -4.51 27.07 8.12
N THR A 271 -5.78 27.18 7.74
CA THR A 271 -6.79 26.15 8.03
C THR A 271 -6.70 25.03 7.01
N ASN A 272 -6.56 23.78 7.47
CA ASN A 272 -6.60 22.55 6.67
C ASN A 272 -7.15 21.40 7.51
N ARG A 273 -7.62 20.30 6.93
CA ARG A 273 -8.19 19.16 7.69
C ARG A 273 -9.43 19.51 8.49
N ILE A 274 -10.37 20.23 7.86
CA ILE A 274 -11.70 20.44 8.44
C ILE A 274 -12.41 19.09 8.53
N VAL A 275 -13.06 18.79 9.66
CA VAL A 275 -13.70 17.48 9.89
C VAL A 275 -15.16 17.57 10.33
N ASP A 276 -15.61 18.71 10.84
CA ASP A 276 -17.01 18.89 11.26
C ASP A 276 -17.38 20.36 11.44
N PHE A 277 -18.69 20.61 11.45
CA PHE A 277 -19.30 21.92 11.71
C PHE A 277 -20.42 21.77 12.75
N HIS A 278 -20.52 22.73 13.68
CA HIS A 278 -21.58 22.76 14.67
C HIS A 278 -22.15 24.15 14.88
N VAL A 279 -23.44 24.22 15.19
CA VAL A 279 -24.09 25.47 15.61
C VAL A 279 -24.26 25.43 17.12
N ASP A 280 -23.76 26.43 17.83
CA ASP A 280 -24.07 26.56 19.25
C ASP A 280 -25.56 26.89 19.41
N PRO A 281 -26.31 26.09 20.20
CA PRO A 281 -27.77 26.19 20.24
C PRO A 281 -28.26 27.51 20.87
N VAL A 282 -27.41 28.21 21.63
CA VAL A 282 -27.76 29.43 22.38
C VAL A 282 -27.35 30.69 21.60
N THR A 283 -26.06 30.79 21.26
CA THR A 283 -25.45 31.94 20.60
C THR A 283 -25.69 31.96 19.10
N LYS A 284 -25.94 30.79 18.50
CA LYS A 284 -26.07 30.56 17.06
C LYS A 284 -24.79 30.81 16.27
N ASP A 285 -23.65 30.85 16.98
CA ASP A 285 -22.33 30.88 16.39
C ASP A 285 -22.03 29.53 15.70
N ILE A 286 -21.31 29.58 14.58
CA ILE A 286 -20.82 28.39 13.88
C ILE A 286 -19.41 28.07 14.37
N PHE A 287 -19.22 26.83 14.80
CA PHE A 287 -17.93 26.25 15.15
C PHE A 287 -17.48 25.28 14.07
N VAL A 288 -16.19 25.32 13.77
CA VAL A 288 -15.50 24.46 12.79
C VAL A 288 -14.46 23.65 13.54
N LEU A 289 -14.45 22.35 13.31
CA LEU A 289 -13.48 21.43 13.90
C LEU A 289 -12.40 21.10 12.89
N GLU A 290 -11.16 21.14 13.36
CA GLU A 290 -9.97 20.86 12.55
C GLU A 290 -9.14 19.75 13.18
N ASN A 291 -8.82 18.73 12.40
CA ASN A 291 -7.95 17.60 12.78
C ASN A 291 -6.57 17.72 12.12
N GLY A 292 -5.80 18.73 12.53
CA GLY A 292 -4.45 19.01 12.04
C GLY A 292 -3.42 19.09 13.17
N GLY A 293 -2.21 19.56 12.85
CA GLY A 293 -1.09 19.61 13.81
C GLY A 293 -1.32 20.43 15.09
N SER A 294 -2.46 21.13 15.22
CA SER A 294 -2.85 21.87 16.43
C SER A 294 -4.25 21.55 16.96
N ASN A 295 -5.00 20.62 16.33
CA ASN A 295 -6.36 20.16 16.72
C ASN A 295 -7.25 21.26 17.31
N ARG A 296 -7.89 22.04 16.43
CA ARG A 296 -8.55 23.30 16.82
C ARG A 296 -10.08 23.19 16.77
N VAL A 297 -10.73 23.85 17.73
CA VAL A 297 -12.14 24.25 17.63
C VAL A 297 -12.15 25.74 17.35
N MET A 298 -12.63 26.12 16.17
CA MET A 298 -12.59 27.49 15.69
C MET A 298 -14.01 28.05 15.60
N ARG A 299 -14.20 29.26 16.11
CA ARG A 299 -15.47 29.98 15.91
C ARG A 299 -15.37 30.82 14.64
N MET A 300 -16.32 30.68 13.73
CA MET A 300 -16.42 31.55 12.55
C MET A 300 -16.82 32.96 12.99
N THR A 301 -16.07 33.96 12.52
CA THR A 301 -16.37 35.38 12.77
C THR A 301 -16.40 36.15 11.46
N ILE A 302 -17.35 37.07 11.31
CA ILE A 302 -17.39 37.99 10.17
C ILE A 302 -16.39 39.12 10.43
N GLN A 303 -15.46 39.32 9.50
CA GLN A 303 -14.56 40.48 9.49
C GLN A 303 -14.94 41.41 8.34
N PRO A 304 -14.99 42.74 8.54
CA PRO A 304 -15.08 43.67 7.42
C PRO A 304 -13.81 43.53 6.54
N PRO A 305 -13.89 43.76 5.22
CA PRO A 305 -12.71 43.80 4.36
C PRO A 305 -11.75 44.85 4.94
N GLY A 306 -10.53 44.41 5.28
CA GLY A 306 -9.53 45.20 5.99
C GLY A 306 -8.29 45.46 5.13
N PRO A 307 -7.39 46.37 5.55
CA PRO A 307 -6.16 46.74 4.84
C PRO A 307 -5.09 45.63 4.76
N GLU A 308 -5.48 44.37 4.99
CA GLU A 308 -4.64 43.19 4.94
C GLU A 308 -4.87 42.34 3.67
N ASP A 309 -5.48 42.94 2.64
CA ASP A 309 -5.53 42.34 1.32
C ASP A 309 -4.11 42.10 0.80
N TYR A 310 -3.92 40.98 0.10
CA TYR A 310 -2.66 40.70 -0.59
C TYR A 310 -2.36 41.84 -1.57
N PRO A 311 -1.13 42.37 -1.62
CA PRO A 311 -0.76 43.34 -2.65
C PRO A 311 -1.12 42.82 -4.05
N SER A 312 -1.59 43.71 -4.91
CA SER A 312 -2.13 43.32 -6.22
C SER A 312 -1.02 43.06 -7.24
N SER A 313 0.18 43.57 -6.99
CA SER A 313 1.35 43.46 -7.86
C SER A 313 2.65 43.22 -7.09
N LEU A 314 3.67 42.74 -7.80
CA LEU A 314 5.00 42.48 -7.25
C LEU A 314 5.75 43.77 -6.91
N SER A 315 5.52 44.86 -7.66
CA SER A 315 6.07 46.17 -7.32
C SER A 315 5.52 46.73 -6.01
N GLU A 316 4.22 46.52 -5.72
CA GLU A 316 3.60 46.92 -4.44
C GLU A 316 4.17 46.18 -3.23
N LEU A 317 4.71 44.97 -3.42
CA LEU A 317 5.38 44.22 -2.34
C LEU A 317 6.69 44.86 -1.88
N GLY A 318 7.34 45.66 -2.71
CA GLY A 318 8.61 46.32 -2.37
C GLY A 318 9.80 45.37 -2.17
N LEU A 319 9.76 44.15 -2.71
CA LEU A 319 10.84 43.16 -2.58
C LEU A 319 12.08 43.50 -3.42
N PHE A 320 11.87 44.13 -4.58
CA PHE A 320 12.93 44.39 -5.55
C PHE A 320 13.04 45.89 -5.83
N ALA A 321 14.27 46.38 -5.87
CA ALA A 321 14.60 47.73 -6.31
C ALA A 321 14.44 47.87 -7.83
N ASP A 322 14.73 46.79 -8.56
CA ASP A 322 14.60 46.70 -10.01
C ASP A 322 14.03 45.33 -10.41
N LEU A 323 12.88 45.33 -11.10
CA LEU A 323 12.25 44.11 -11.58
C LEU A 323 12.91 43.56 -12.86
N SER A 324 13.69 44.36 -13.60
CA SER A 324 14.32 43.94 -14.85
C SER A 324 15.44 42.92 -14.64
N ASP A 325 16.07 42.88 -13.47
CA ASP A 325 17.08 41.89 -13.08
C ASP A 325 16.81 41.23 -11.73
N LEU A 326 15.72 41.62 -11.04
CA LEU A 326 15.35 41.19 -9.69
C LEU A 326 16.38 41.59 -8.64
N THR A 327 17.01 42.76 -8.80
CA THR A 327 17.86 43.34 -7.78
C THR A 327 17.04 43.55 -6.49
N PRO A 328 17.40 42.90 -5.37
CA PRO A 328 16.64 42.99 -4.13
C PRO A 328 16.75 44.38 -3.49
N ASN A 329 15.68 44.84 -2.84
CA ASN A 329 15.77 45.97 -1.92
C ASN A 329 16.60 45.59 -0.67
N PRO A 330 17.19 46.57 0.05
CA PRO A 330 17.90 46.30 1.30
C PRO A 330 17.05 45.52 2.30
N GLY A 331 17.63 44.47 2.90
CA GLY A 331 16.94 43.57 3.83
C GLY A 331 16.32 42.32 3.17
N VAL A 332 16.33 42.24 1.83
CA VAL A 332 15.95 41.04 1.08
C VAL A 332 17.21 40.25 0.73
N VAL A 333 17.40 39.10 1.39
CA VAL A 333 18.68 38.37 1.37
C VAL A 333 18.61 37.19 0.39
N PRO A 334 19.43 37.15 -0.68
CA PRO A 334 19.45 36.04 -1.63
C PRO A 334 20.14 34.82 -1.02
N TYR A 335 19.70 33.62 -1.40
CA TYR A 335 20.38 32.37 -1.05
C TYR A 335 20.16 31.28 -2.10
N SER A 336 21.06 30.29 -2.13
CA SER A 336 20.94 29.10 -2.97
C SER A 336 21.08 27.85 -2.11
N PRO A 337 20.13 26.90 -2.17
CA PRO A 337 20.25 25.62 -1.48
C PRO A 337 21.20 24.67 -2.22
N ASN A 338 21.73 23.64 -1.54
CA ASN A 338 22.53 22.56 -2.15
C ASN A 338 21.81 21.86 -3.31
N LEU A 339 20.51 21.57 -3.14
CA LEU A 339 19.70 20.86 -4.13
C LEU A 339 18.34 21.55 -4.29
N THR A 340 17.90 21.75 -5.52
CA THR A 340 16.58 22.31 -5.82
C THR A 340 15.59 21.21 -6.17
N PHE A 341 14.39 21.23 -5.58
CA PHE A 341 13.29 20.33 -5.96
C PHE A 341 12.90 20.53 -7.44
N TRP A 342 12.37 19.48 -8.06
CA TRP A 342 11.95 19.47 -9.46
C TRP A 342 10.77 20.43 -9.70
N SER A 343 10.77 21.14 -10.84
CA SER A 343 9.69 22.08 -11.20
C SER A 343 9.65 22.28 -12.72
N ASP A 344 9.51 21.18 -13.46
CA ASP A 344 9.39 21.17 -14.92
C ASP A 344 10.51 21.94 -15.65
N GLY A 345 11.75 21.76 -15.18
CA GLY A 345 12.92 22.42 -15.75
C GLY A 345 13.08 23.91 -15.44
N ALA A 346 12.17 24.53 -14.68
CA ALA A 346 12.30 25.94 -14.33
C ALA A 346 13.47 26.20 -13.36
N GLU A 347 14.27 27.22 -13.68
CA GLU A 347 15.31 27.75 -12.82
C GLU A 347 14.70 28.58 -11.68
N LYS A 348 15.30 28.49 -10.50
CA LYS A 348 14.73 29.05 -9.27
C LYS A 348 15.69 29.97 -8.56
N LYS A 349 15.31 31.22 -8.36
CA LYS A 349 16.00 32.19 -7.48
C LYS A 349 15.24 32.37 -6.17
N ARG A 350 15.94 32.55 -5.06
CA ARG A 350 15.34 32.59 -3.72
C ARG A 350 15.88 33.71 -2.87
N TRP A 351 14.99 34.25 -2.03
CA TRP A 351 15.33 35.25 -1.02
C TRP A 351 14.54 34.98 0.27
N PHE A 352 15.04 35.51 1.39
CA PHE A 352 14.28 35.61 2.63
C PHE A 352 14.34 37.03 3.19
N VAL A 353 13.36 37.35 4.04
CA VAL A 353 13.26 38.63 4.77
C VAL A 353 12.88 38.33 6.22
N ILE A 354 13.62 38.92 7.17
CA ILE A 354 13.23 38.94 8.58
C ILE A 354 12.70 40.33 8.91
N LYS A 355 11.47 40.40 9.44
CA LYS A 355 10.75 41.65 9.68
C LYS A 355 11.42 42.54 10.72
N ASN A 356 11.83 41.97 11.86
CA ASN A 356 12.44 42.72 12.95
C ASN A 356 13.93 42.38 13.05
N LEU A 357 14.77 43.39 13.20
CA LEU A 357 16.23 43.23 13.29
C LEU A 357 16.70 42.46 14.53
N THR A 358 15.82 42.24 15.51
CA THR A 358 16.09 41.47 16.74
C THR A 358 15.67 40.01 16.63
N ASP A 359 14.95 39.65 15.59
CA ASP A 359 14.48 38.28 15.40
C ASP A 359 15.56 37.46 14.69
N SER A 360 15.67 36.19 15.05
CA SER A 360 16.61 35.24 14.45
C SER A 360 15.94 33.91 14.15
N ILE A 361 16.51 33.18 13.21
CA ILE A 361 16.15 31.80 12.89
C ILE A 361 16.77 30.90 13.96
N GLY A 362 16.00 29.98 14.54
CA GLY A 362 16.52 28.99 15.46
C GLY A 362 17.02 27.76 14.71
N TRP A 363 18.29 27.44 14.88
CA TRP A 363 18.96 26.32 14.23
C TRP A 363 18.58 24.96 14.86
N SER A 364 18.60 23.92 14.03
CA SER A 364 18.63 22.51 14.45
C SER A 364 19.53 21.72 13.51
N ARG A 365 20.22 20.70 14.03
CA ARG A 365 21.09 19.81 13.24
C ARG A 365 20.29 19.03 12.20
N ASP A 366 19.25 18.32 12.65
CA ASP A 366 18.50 17.34 11.85
C ASP A 366 17.00 17.63 11.75
N GLU A 367 16.44 18.34 12.73
CA GLU A 367 15.03 18.75 12.73
C GLU A 367 14.80 20.03 11.92
N ASN A 368 13.54 20.36 11.71
CA ASN A 368 13.14 21.64 11.12
C ASN A 368 13.69 22.83 11.93
N TRP A 369 14.17 23.84 11.22
CA TRP A 369 14.51 25.12 11.85
C TRP A 369 13.24 25.84 12.33
N SER A 370 13.40 26.72 13.31
CA SER A 370 12.31 27.57 13.79
C SER A 370 12.43 28.98 13.21
N PHE A 371 11.28 29.55 12.84
CA PHE A 371 11.21 30.81 12.10
C PHE A 371 10.36 31.85 12.84
N PRO A 372 10.81 33.12 12.89
CA PRO A 372 10.07 34.19 13.55
C PRO A 372 8.78 34.57 12.81
N ASN A 373 7.80 35.08 13.55
CA ASN A 373 6.55 35.58 12.99
C ASN A 373 6.81 36.80 12.09
N GLY A 374 6.23 36.79 10.89
CA GLY A 374 6.42 37.82 9.87
C GLY A 374 7.62 37.59 8.96
N MET A 375 8.36 36.47 9.11
CA MET A 375 9.39 36.07 8.16
C MET A 375 8.78 35.76 6.79
N ILE A 376 9.46 36.18 5.73
CA ILE A 376 9.02 36.03 4.34
C ILE A 376 10.06 35.22 3.56
N TRP A 377 9.61 34.30 2.73
CA TRP A 377 10.42 33.65 1.69
C TRP A 377 9.88 34.00 0.33
N VAL A 378 10.78 34.26 -0.61
CA VAL A 378 10.48 34.59 -1.99
C VAL A 378 11.13 33.56 -2.89
N LYS A 379 10.38 33.02 -3.84
CA LYS A 379 10.87 32.06 -4.84
C LYS A 379 10.42 32.52 -6.22
N HIS A 380 11.36 32.80 -7.10
CA HIS A 380 11.11 33.22 -8.47
C HIS A 380 11.45 32.10 -9.46
N PHE A 381 10.65 31.98 -10.52
CA PHE A 381 10.77 30.95 -11.55
C PHE A 381 11.05 31.57 -12.92
N ASP A 382 12.24 31.32 -13.43
CA ASP A 382 12.65 31.60 -14.81
C ASP A 382 12.57 30.29 -15.62
N PHE A 383 12.01 30.37 -16.82
CA PHE A 383 11.82 29.24 -17.71
C PHE A 383 12.63 29.38 -18.99
N ASP A 384 13.29 28.31 -19.41
CA ASP A 384 14.12 28.30 -20.61
C ASP A 384 13.27 28.12 -21.88
N LEU A 385 13.31 29.11 -22.77
CA LEU A 385 12.58 29.06 -24.04
C LEU A 385 13.38 28.36 -25.15
N ASP A 386 14.68 28.12 -24.96
CA ASP A 386 15.52 27.40 -25.92
C ASP A 386 16.39 26.36 -25.20
N ARG A 387 15.83 25.16 -24.99
CA ARG A 387 16.54 24.04 -24.37
C ARG A 387 17.61 23.42 -25.27
N SER A 388 17.69 23.80 -26.55
CA SER A 388 18.83 23.45 -27.42
C SER A 388 20.07 24.30 -27.10
N HIS A 389 19.87 25.49 -26.51
CA HIS A 389 20.93 26.36 -25.98
C HIS A 389 20.56 26.87 -24.58
N PRO A 390 20.62 26.00 -23.55
CA PRO A 390 20.11 26.34 -22.24
C PRO A 390 20.75 27.59 -21.64
N GLY A 391 19.94 28.42 -20.99
CA GLY A 391 20.34 29.62 -20.29
C GLY A 391 20.34 30.90 -21.13
N THR A 392 20.08 30.81 -22.44
CA THR A 392 20.23 31.94 -23.37
C THR A 392 19.00 32.82 -23.48
N VAL A 393 17.81 32.22 -23.57
CA VAL A 393 16.53 32.94 -23.72
C VAL A 393 15.57 32.45 -22.64
N LYS A 394 15.25 33.32 -21.68
CA LYS A 394 14.41 32.97 -20.53
C LYS A 394 13.12 33.78 -20.50
N LYS A 395 12.06 33.17 -19.99
CA LYS A 395 10.79 33.82 -19.66
C LYS A 395 10.53 33.74 -18.16
N ARG A 396 10.16 34.86 -17.56
CA ARG A 396 9.66 34.89 -16.19
C ARG A 396 8.26 34.33 -16.16
N LEU A 397 8.02 33.32 -15.32
CA LEU A 397 6.69 32.72 -15.19
C LEU A 397 5.96 33.27 -13.97
N GLU A 398 6.57 33.11 -12.79
CA GLU A 398 5.94 33.47 -11.53
C GLU A 398 6.93 33.85 -10.43
N THR A 399 6.44 34.58 -9.44
CA THR A 399 7.10 34.83 -8.16
C THR A 399 6.17 34.42 -7.02
N ARG A 400 6.59 33.47 -6.18
CA ARG A 400 5.86 33.01 -5.00
C ARG A 400 6.42 33.65 -3.74
N VAL A 401 5.51 34.03 -2.84
CA VAL A 401 5.81 34.61 -1.53
C VAL A 401 5.15 33.76 -0.46
N LEU A 402 5.94 33.22 0.46
CA LEU A 402 5.49 32.50 1.64
C LEU A 402 5.72 33.39 2.86
N VAL A 403 4.74 33.51 3.74
CA VAL A 403 4.80 34.34 4.95
C VAL A 403 4.52 33.49 6.17
N ARG A 404 5.42 33.51 7.16
CA ARG A 404 5.18 32.94 8.50
C ARG A 404 4.31 33.91 9.30
N ASN A 405 3.23 33.45 9.91
CA ASN A 405 2.41 34.23 10.83
C ASN A 405 2.23 33.50 12.17
N ALA A 406 1.45 34.04 13.10
CA ALA A 406 1.29 33.43 14.42
C ALA A 406 0.61 32.05 14.40
N THR A 407 -0.24 31.78 13.39
CA THR A 407 -1.06 30.56 13.31
C THR A 407 -0.47 29.48 12.40
N GLY A 408 0.54 29.81 11.60
CA GLY A 408 1.13 28.92 10.60
C GLY A 408 1.88 29.71 9.54
N SER A 409 1.66 29.37 8.27
CA SER A 409 2.18 30.12 7.13
C SER A 409 1.12 30.23 6.04
N TYR A 410 1.23 31.22 5.16
CA TYR A 410 0.42 31.31 3.95
C TYR A 410 1.27 31.66 2.73
N GLY A 411 0.85 31.17 1.57
CA GLY A 411 1.52 31.40 0.30
C GLY A 411 0.65 32.22 -0.66
N VAL A 412 1.27 33.10 -1.43
CA VAL A 412 0.67 33.76 -2.60
C VAL A 412 1.63 33.76 -3.77
N SER A 413 1.08 33.75 -4.97
CA SER A 413 1.83 33.73 -6.22
C SER A 413 1.47 34.95 -7.07
N TYR A 414 2.46 35.45 -7.81
CA TYR A 414 2.30 36.55 -8.76
C TYR A 414 2.75 36.08 -10.14
N ARG A 415 1.87 36.17 -11.12
CA ARG A 415 2.14 35.79 -12.51
C ARG A 415 2.75 36.96 -13.27
N TRP A 416 3.86 36.72 -13.94
CA TRP A 416 4.51 37.71 -14.78
C TRP A 416 3.75 37.94 -16.08
N ASN A 417 3.74 39.20 -16.54
CA ASN A 417 3.23 39.54 -17.85
C ASN A 417 4.18 39.04 -18.97
N GLU A 418 3.67 38.98 -20.20
CA GLU A 418 4.44 38.52 -21.37
C GLU A 418 5.73 39.32 -21.63
N ALA A 419 5.76 40.60 -21.21
CA ALA A 419 6.93 41.46 -21.36
C ALA A 419 8.02 41.23 -20.28
N GLY A 420 7.71 40.46 -19.22
CA GLY A 420 8.61 40.24 -18.08
C GLY A 420 8.87 41.50 -17.24
N THR A 421 7.98 42.49 -17.26
CA THR A 421 8.19 43.80 -16.61
C THR A 421 7.43 43.99 -15.30
N GLU A 422 6.38 43.21 -15.06
CA GLU A 422 5.56 43.26 -13.84
C GLU A 422 4.91 41.90 -13.62
N ALA A 423 4.56 41.58 -12.37
CA ALA A 423 3.76 40.43 -12.01
C ALA A 423 2.54 40.81 -11.16
N THR A 424 1.39 40.21 -11.43
CA THR A 424 0.12 40.47 -10.73
C THR A 424 -0.33 39.27 -9.93
N LEU A 425 -1.01 39.51 -8.82
CA LEU A 425 -1.49 38.49 -7.89
C LEU A 425 -2.36 37.44 -8.61
N SER A 426 -1.98 36.18 -8.49
CA SER A 426 -2.75 35.06 -9.04
C SER A 426 -4.06 34.81 -8.24
N PRO A 427 -5.11 34.31 -8.90
CA PRO A 427 -6.39 33.99 -8.25
C PRO A 427 -6.24 33.02 -7.06
N ASN A 428 -7.24 32.98 -6.16
CA ASN A 428 -7.24 32.05 -5.02
C ASN A 428 -7.09 30.59 -5.45
N SER A 429 -7.77 30.24 -6.54
CA SER A 429 -7.77 28.92 -7.18
C SER A 429 -6.49 28.60 -7.96
N GLY A 430 -5.45 29.43 -7.91
CA GLY A 430 -4.32 29.27 -8.82
C GLY A 430 -4.72 29.59 -10.27
N GLU A 431 -3.83 29.28 -11.20
CA GLU A 431 -4.07 29.46 -12.64
C GLU A 431 -3.16 28.57 -13.49
N ASP A 432 -3.70 28.11 -14.62
CA ASP A 432 -2.99 27.31 -15.62
C ASP A 432 -2.75 28.10 -16.91
N PHE A 433 -1.61 27.89 -17.56
CA PHE A 433 -1.32 28.43 -18.88
C PHE A 433 -0.28 27.58 -19.63
N THR A 434 -0.23 27.72 -20.95
CA THR A 434 0.75 27.00 -21.78
C THR A 434 2.00 27.85 -22.01
N VAL A 435 3.17 27.22 -21.95
CA VAL A 435 4.46 27.81 -22.30
C VAL A 435 5.00 27.12 -23.55
N ASN A 436 5.30 27.90 -24.59
CA ASN A 436 5.89 27.39 -25.83
C ASN A 436 7.41 27.60 -25.80
N TYR A 437 8.19 26.60 -26.23
CA TYR A 437 9.65 26.61 -26.19
C TYR A 437 10.25 25.73 -27.29
N THR A 438 11.57 25.78 -27.45
CA THR A 438 12.35 24.87 -28.30
C THR A 438 12.97 23.78 -27.44
N ASP A 439 12.77 22.50 -27.77
CA ASP A 439 13.29 21.37 -27.02
C ASP A 439 14.80 21.14 -27.19
N GLN A 440 15.36 20.14 -26.52
CA GLN A 440 16.79 19.81 -26.61
C GLN A 440 17.26 19.40 -28.01
N ASN A 441 16.35 19.01 -28.91
CA ASN A 441 16.65 18.62 -30.29
C ASN A 441 16.53 19.79 -31.28
N GLY A 442 16.03 20.95 -30.83
CA GLY A 442 15.78 22.10 -31.68
C GLY A 442 14.36 22.15 -32.26
N ASP A 443 13.46 21.28 -31.81
CA ASP A 443 12.07 21.20 -32.28
C ASP A 443 11.13 22.07 -31.44
N ALA A 444 10.05 22.56 -32.05
CA ALA A 444 9.04 23.36 -31.35
C ALA A 444 8.22 22.47 -30.41
N ALA A 445 8.14 22.87 -29.14
CA ALA A 445 7.42 22.18 -28.08
C ALA A 445 6.56 23.14 -27.25
N SER A 446 5.66 22.56 -26.45
CA SER A 446 4.84 23.31 -25.50
C SER A 446 4.51 22.46 -24.29
N GLU A 447 4.46 23.07 -23.11
CA GLU A 447 4.07 22.41 -21.87
C GLU A 447 3.05 23.25 -21.08
N GLY A 448 2.23 22.59 -20.28
CA GLY A 448 1.33 23.25 -19.34
C GLY A 448 2.07 23.65 -18.07
N TRP A 449 1.89 24.90 -17.63
CA TRP A 449 2.39 25.42 -16.37
C TRP A 449 1.22 25.70 -15.42
N HIS A 450 1.34 25.22 -14.19
CA HIS A 450 0.37 25.43 -13.13
C HIS A 450 0.96 26.30 -12.02
N ILE A 451 0.33 27.45 -11.76
CA ILE A 451 0.59 28.25 -10.56
C ILE A 451 -0.34 27.74 -9.44
N PRO A 452 0.20 27.26 -8.31
CA PRO A 452 -0.60 26.67 -7.25
C PRO A 452 -1.58 27.67 -6.66
N SER A 453 -2.76 27.18 -6.34
CA SER A 453 -3.71 27.81 -5.45
C SER A 453 -3.10 28.09 -4.07
N ARG A 454 -3.76 28.98 -3.32
CA ARG A 454 -3.34 29.28 -1.94
C ARG A 454 -3.44 28.05 -1.04
N ALA A 455 -4.40 27.16 -1.30
CA ALA A 455 -4.58 25.91 -0.56
C ALA A 455 -3.47 24.89 -0.88
N GLU A 456 -3.08 24.72 -2.15
CA GLU A 456 -1.97 23.81 -2.53
C GLU A 456 -0.64 24.21 -1.90
N CYS A 457 -0.40 25.51 -1.71
CA CYS A 457 0.76 25.97 -0.96
C CYS A 457 0.78 25.35 0.46
N LEU A 458 -0.38 25.26 1.11
CA LEU A 458 -0.50 24.72 2.46
C LEU A 458 -0.43 23.19 2.53
N SER A 459 -0.61 22.48 1.42
CA SER A 459 -0.40 21.03 1.36
C SER A 459 1.05 20.65 1.66
N CYS A 460 2.00 21.50 1.24
CA CYS A 460 3.43 21.27 1.50
C CYS A 460 3.96 22.14 2.65
N HIS A 461 3.51 23.38 2.81
CA HIS A 461 4.04 24.33 3.80
C HIS A 461 3.41 24.18 5.20
N THR A 462 3.30 22.93 5.67
CA THR A 462 2.68 22.55 6.95
C THR A 462 3.61 22.78 8.14
N THR A 463 3.06 22.72 9.36
CA THR A 463 3.84 22.72 10.61
C THR A 463 4.79 21.52 10.68
N THR A 464 4.31 20.32 10.31
CA THR A 464 5.12 19.08 10.29
C THR A 464 6.32 19.21 9.34
N ALA A 465 6.11 19.82 8.17
CA ALA A 465 7.18 20.09 7.20
C ALA A 465 8.07 21.30 7.55
N GLY A 466 7.85 21.93 8.71
CA GLY A 466 8.66 23.07 9.18
C GLY A 466 8.37 24.39 8.48
N HIS A 467 7.28 24.49 7.73
CA HIS A 467 6.89 25.60 6.87
C HIS A 467 7.85 25.91 5.71
N ALA A 468 9.15 26.06 5.90
CA ALA A 468 10.10 26.44 4.85
C ALA A 468 10.93 25.25 4.32
N LEU A 469 10.39 24.55 3.32
CA LEU A 469 10.89 23.26 2.81
C LEU A 469 12.39 23.20 2.44
N SER A 470 12.98 24.30 1.98
CA SER A 470 14.37 24.34 1.51
C SER A 470 15.33 25.02 2.49
N MET A 471 14.92 25.29 3.73
CA MET A 471 15.71 26.06 4.70
C MET A 471 16.02 25.23 5.95
N ASN A 472 17.08 24.42 5.84
CA ASN A 472 17.57 23.53 6.89
C ASN A 472 19.09 23.37 6.78
N THR A 473 19.69 22.74 7.79
CA THR A 473 21.14 22.53 7.89
C THR A 473 21.73 21.86 6.65
N ARG A 474 21.10 20.79 6.14
CA ARG A 474 21.64 20.02 5.02
C ARG A 474 21.59 20.78 3.70
N GLN A 475 20.58 21.63 3.51
CA GLN A 475 20.50 22.52 2.35
C GLN A 475 21.49 23.68 2.43
N PHE A 476 21.83 24.14 3.62
CA PHE A 476 22.62 25.37 3.84
C PHE A 476 24.08 25.07 4.21
N ASN A 477 24.47 23.81 4.39
CA ASN A 477 25.88 23.44 4.52
C ASN A 477 26.56 23.41 3.15
N LEU A 478 26.86 24.59 2.62
CA LEU A 478 27.59 24.81 1.36
C LEU A 478 28.40 26.10 1.39
N GLN A 479 29.39 26.18 0.50
CA GLN A 479 30.13 27.40 0.24
C GLN A 479 29.35 28.29 -0.74
N GLN A 480 29.17 29.57 -0.39
CA GLN A 480 28.50 30.55 -1.26
C GLN A 480 29.09 31.95 -1.04
N THR A 481 28.94 32.81 -2.05
CA THR A 481 29.15 34.26 -1.91
C THR A 481 27.82 34.98 -1.75
N ILE A 482 27.63 35.73 -0.67
CA ILE A 482 26.46 36.59 -0.44
C ILE A 482 26.96 38.00 -0.17
N GLN A 483 26.49 38.96 -0.97
CA GLN A 483 26.82 40.39 -0.84
C GLN A 483 28.34 40.70 -0.81
N GLY A 484 29.14 39.88 -1.50
CA GLY A 484 30.59 40.04 -1.59
C GLY A 484 31.40 39.27 -0.54
N GLU A 485 30.74 38.69 0.47
CA GLU A 485 31.37 37.82 1.46
C GLU A 485 31.27 36.36 1.02
N ALA A 486 32.39 35.64 1.00
CA ALA A 486 32.45 34.22 0.62
C ALA A 486 32.72 33.34 1.85
N GLY A 487 31.98 32.24 1.98
CA GLY A 487 32.18 31.28 3.06
C GLY A 487 31.07 30.24 3.14
N ASN A 488 31.08 29.45 4.21
CA ASN A 488 29.99 28.51 4.48
C ASN A 488 28.73 29.28 4.88
N LEU A 489 27.61 29.01 4.21
CA LEU A 489 26.36 29.76 4.38
C LEU A 489 25.83 29.72 5.83
N LEU A 490 25.98 28.60 6.56
CA LEU A 490 25.58 28.51 7.97
C LEU A 490 26.37 29.49 8.85
N THR A 491 27.69 29.52 8.68
CA THR A 491 28.58 30.45 9.40
C THR A 491 28.29 31.89 9.04
N MET A 492 28.08 32.19 7.75
CA MET A 492 27.76 33.54 7.29
C MET A 492 26.44 34.06 7.90
N LEU A 493 25.40 33.21 7.96
CA LEU A 493 24.12 33.58 8.58
C LEU A 493 24.25 33.76 10.10
N SER A 494 25.02 32.91 10.76
CA SER A 494 25.30 33.01 12.21
C SER A 494 26.04 34.32 12.53
N ASN A 495 27.13 34.60 11.81
CA ASN A 495 27.93 35.81 12.01
C ASN A 495 27.16 37.10 11.68
N SER A 496 26.19 37.03 10.77
CA SER A 496 25.32 38.16 10.41
C SER A 496 24.12 38.33 11.35
N GLY A 497 23.96 37.45 12.35
CA GLY A 497 22.87 37.49 13.32
C GLY A 497 21.53 36.91 12.83
N TYR A 498 21.48 36.37 11.61
CA TYR A 498 20.28 35.74 11.07
C TYR A 498 20.00 34.37 11.69
N LEU A 499 21.04 33.60 11.99
CA LEU A 499 20.94 32.25 12.55
C LEU A 499 21.43 32.24 14.00
N SER A 500 20.62 31.67 14.89
CA SER A 500 20.92 31.55 16.32
C SER A 500 21.04 30.09 16.74
N GLY A 501 21.95 29.82 17.68
CA GLY A 501 22.11 28.49 18.27
C GLY A 501 22.99 27.50 17.48
N LEU A 502 23.70 27.93 16.43
CA LEU A 502 24.69 27.09 15.76
C LEU A 502 25.85 26.77 16.72
N THR A 503 25.98 25.52 17.14
CA THR A 503 27.00 25.07 18.11
C THR A 503 28.13 24.24 17.51
N GLU A 504 27.97 23.78 16.28
CA GLU A 504 28.88 22.86 15.61
C GLU A 504 29.57 23.51 14.42
N ASP A 505 30.80 23.08 14.15
CA ASP A 505 31.53 23.46 12.95
C ASP A 505 30.85 22.86 11.70
N PRO A 506 30.53 23.66 10.66
CA PRO A 506 29.94 23.15 9.43
C PRO A 506 30.67 21.99 8.76
N ASP A 507 31.98 21.84 8.96
CA ASP A 507 32.75 20.70 8.43
C ASP A 507 32.31 19.35 9.04
N ASN A 508 31.65 19.36 10.20
CA ASN A 508 31.09 18.18 10.87
C ASN A 508 29.55 18.05 10.69
N LEU A 509 28.94 19.01 9.99
CA LEU A 509 27.51 19.00 9.71
C LEU A 509 27.23 18.24 8.41
N PRO A 510 26.08 17.58 8.30
CA PRO A 510 25.74 16.89 7.07
C PRO A 510 25.27 17.86 5.98
N ARG A 511 25.28 17.42 4.72
CA ARG A 511 24.78 18.17 3.56
C ARG A 511 23.99 17.29 2.61
N PHE A 512 23.18 17.91 1.75
CA PHE A 512 22.57 17.21 0.61
C PHE A 512 23.51 17.19 -0.59
N TYR A 513 23.41 16.11 -1.36
CA TYR A 513 24.20 15.85 -2.55
C TYR A 513 23.31 15.90 -3.80
N ARG A 514 23.87 16.37 -4.90
CA ARG A 514 23.14 16.42 -6.18
C ARG A 514 23.17 15.06 -6.87
N PRO A 515 22.16 14.72 -7.70
CA PRO A 515 22.17 13.49 -8.49
C PRO A 515 23.43 13.30 -9.35
N ASP A 516 24.00 14.41 -9.85
CA ASP A 516 25.18 14.44 -10.73
C ASP A 516 26.53 14.53 -9.98
N GLU A 517 26.55 14.46 -8.65
CA GLU A 517 27.77 14.63 -7.85
C GLU A 517 28.50 13.30 -7.60
N PRO A 518 29.57 12.95 -8.35
CA PRO A 518 30.17 11.61 -8.30
C PRO A 518 30.98 11.34 -7.03
N SER A 519 31.25 12.36 -6.22
CA SER A 519 31.96 12.22 -4.95
C SER A 519 31.11 11.62 -3.83
N ALA A 520 29.80 11.49 -4.03
CA ALA A 520 28.87 10.92 -3.06
C ALA A 520 28.37 9.53 -3.50
N GLY A 521 28.11 8.66 -2.52
CA GLY A 521 27.53 7.34 -2.76
C GLY A 521 26.16 7.43 -3.43
N ILE A 522 25.75 6.38 -4.15
CA ILE A 522 24.44 6.33 -4.82
C ILE A 522 23.29 6.50 -3.82
N GLU A 523 23.37 5.87 -2.65
CA GLU A 523 22.36 6.02 -1.59
C GLU A 523 22.30 7.46 -1.06
N GLU A 524 23.43 8.11 -0.79
CA GLU A 524 23.43 9.50 -0.29
C GLU A 524 22.76 10.47 -1.26
N ARG A 525 22.98 10.28 -2.57
CA ARG A 525 22.32 11.03 -3.64
C ARG A 525 20.82 10.76 -3.69
N VAL A 526 20.41 9.48 -3.62
CA VAL A 526 18.98 9.11 -3.57
C VAL A 526 18.29 9.68 -2.34
N ARG A 527 18.88 9.53 -1.16
CA ARG A 527 18.32 10.05 0.11
C ARG A 527 18.21 11.58 0.07
N SER A 528 19.17 12.27 -0.56
CA SER A 528 19.09 13.72 -0.79
C SER A 528 17.93 14.09 -1.73
N TYR A 529 17.75 13.34 -2.82
CA TYR A 529 16.64 13.54 -3.75
C TYR A 529 15.27 13.33 -3.08
N LEU A 530 15.10 12.23 -2.34
CA LEU A 530 13.86 11.91 -1.61
C LEU A 530 13.59 12.94 -0.50
N ALA A 531 14.61 13.41 0.20
CA ALA A 531 14.43 14.42 1.23
C ALA A 531 13.88 15.73 0.64
N VAL A 532 14.41 16.17 -0.51
CA VAL A 532 14.04 17.43 -1.14
C VAL A 532 12.72 17.37 -1.91
N ASN A 533 12.31 16.18 -2.39
CA ASN A 533 11.10 16.02 -3.20
C ASN A 533 9.95 15.28 -2.49
N CYS A 534 10.18 14.59 -1.37
CA CYS A 534 9.18 13.69 -0.75
C CYS A 534 8.98 13.89 0.76
N SER A 535 10.03 14.19 1.54
CA SER A 535 9.99 14.12 3.01
C SER A 535 8.95 15.00 3.70
N TYR A 536 8.58 16.14 3.10
CA TYR A 536 7.57 17.01 3.67
C TYR A 536 6.17 16.38 3.68
N CYS A 537 5.90 15.41 2.80
CA CYS A 537 4.67 14.63 2.79
C CYS A 537 4.86 13.25 3.45
N HIS A 538 5.96 12.57 3.14
CA HIS A 538 6.27 11.20 3.60
C HIS A 538 7.12 11.23 4.88
N GLN A 539 6.47 11.49 6.01
CA GLN A 539 7.02 11.47 7.36
C GLN A 539 5.89 11.35 8.39
N PRO A 540 6.19 11.00 9.65
CA PRO A 540 5.24 11.05 10.75
C PRO A 540 4.47 12.37 10.87
N GLY A 541 3.13 12.31 10.84
CA GLY A 541 2.25 13.47 10.87
C GLY A 541 2.22 14.28 9.55
N GLY A 542 2.76 13.71 8.47
CA GLY A 542 2.79 14.27 7.13
C GLY A 542 1.44 14.30 6.41
N GLY A 543 1.47 14.74 5.15
CA GLY A 543 0.27 14.92 4.32
C GLY A 543 -0.38 13.63 3.81
N THR A 544 0.33 12.50 3.87
CA THR A 544 -0.08 11.21 3.30
C THR A 544 -0.13 10.12 4.38
N PRO A 545 -0.93 9.05 4.22
CA PRO A 545 -0.84 7.87 5.09
C PRO A 545 0.58 7.30 5.14
N GLU A 546 1.06 6.97 6.33
CA GLU A 546 2.47 6.63 6.57
C GLU A 546 2.75 5.16 6.28
N SER A 547 3.34 4.87 5.11
CA SER A 547 3.95 3.56 4.80
C SER A 547 5.47 3.58 4.94
N TRP A 548 6.09 4.77 4.88
CA TRP A 548 7.55 4.95 4.92
C TRP A 548 7.89 6.40 5.31
N ASP A 549 9.16 6.66 5.66
CA ASP A 549 9.65 7.95 6.16
C ASP A 549 10.90 8.42 5.39
N ALA A 550 10.78 9.55 4.69
CA ALA A 550 11.85 10.08 3.85
C ALA A 550 12.80 11.06 4.57
N ARG A 551 12.71 11.18 5.91
CA ARG A 551 13.61 12.08 6.66
C ARG A 551 15.08 11.61 6.53
N PRO A 552 16.02 12.52 6.20
CA PRO A 552 17.37 12.17 5.76
C PRO A 552 18.32 11.75 6.87
N HIS A 553 17.97 11.97 8.14
CA HIS A 553 18.80 11.59 9.29
C HIS A 553 18.54 10.14 9.74
N LEU A 554 17.51 9.49 9.20
CA LEU A 554 17.16 8.10 9.49
C LEU A 554 18.05 7.14 8.69
N THR A 555 18.32 5.98 9.30
CA THR A 555 18.92 4.84 8.58
C THR A 555 17.98 4.32 7.52
N LEU A 556 18.49 3.59 6.52
CA LEU A 556 17.66 3.00 5.47
C LEU A 556 16.57 2.08 6.05
N GLU A 557 16.89 1.28 7.06
CA GLU A 557 15.94 0.42 7.76
C GLU A 557 14.80 1.21 8.43
N GLN A 558 15.14 2.25 9.20
CA GLN A 558 14.17 3.11 9.91
C GLN A 558 13.18 3.79 8.96
N THR A 559 13.51 3.88 7.68
CA THR A 559 12.66 4.55 6.70
C THR A 559 11.54 3.66 6.19
N GLY A 560 11.65 2.33 6.32
CA GLY A 560 10.71 1.40 5.68
C GLY A 560 10.72 1.50 4.15
N LEU A 561 11.77 2.04 3.52
CA LEU A 561 11.82 2.18 2.06
C LEU A 561 11.82 0.82 1.35
N LEU A 562 12.57 -0.15 1.88
CA LEU A 562 12.73 -1.46 1.28
C LEU A 562 11.68 -2.43 1.83
N TYR A 563 11.10 -3.25 0.95
CA TYR A 563 10.20 -4.36 1.31
C TYR A 563 8.96 -3.97 2.14
N THR A 564 8.61 -2.69 2.22
CA THR A 564 7.36 -2.27 2.85
C THR A 564 6.25 -2.22 1.81
N HIS A 565 5.10 -2.82 2.14
CA HIS A 565 3.94 -2.77 1.26
C HIS A 565 3.30 -1.37 1.28
N PRO A 566 2.92 -0.81 0.11
CA PRO A 566 2.19 0.44 0.05
C PRO A 566 0.82 0.32 0.73
N ILE A 567 0.42 1.35 1.48
CA ILE A 567 -0.91 1.42 2.10
C ILE A 567 -1.91 1.84 1.00
N SER A 568 -2.44 0.86 0.29
CA SER A 568 -3.65 0.90 -0.55
C SER A 568 -3.91 2.15 -1.41
N GLU A 569 -2.88 2.74 -2.03
CA GLU A 569 -3.10 3.55 -3.24
C GLU A 569 -2.85 2.66 -4.45
N ALA A 570 -3.83 1.80 -4.78
CA ALA A 570 -3.91 1.00 -5.99
C ALA A 570 -2.53 0.54 -6.52
N THR A 571 -1.85 -0.33 -5.78
CA THR A 571 -0.79 -1.10 -6.43
C THR A 571 -1.46 -2.07 -7.40
N PRO A 572 -1.04 -2.13 -8.67
CA PRO A 572 -1.56 -3.11 -9.61
C PRO A 572 -1.36 -4.55 -9.14
N ASP A 573 -0.36 -4.78 -8.27
CA ASP A 573 0.05 -6.10 -7.79
C ASP A 573 0.21 -6.13 -6.25
N LEU A 574 -0.15 -7.26 -5.63
CA LEU A 574 0.05 -7.50 -4.19
C LEU A 574 1.52 -7.75 -3.82
N SER A 575 2.37 -8.02 -4.81
CA SER A 575 3.82 -8.17 -4.65
C SER A 575 4.59 -6.84 -4.73
N ASP A 576 3.88 -5.73 -4.95
CA ASP A 576 4.47 -4.39 -4.96
C ASP A 576 4.94 -3.97 -3.56
N HIS A 577 6.12 -3.36 -3.53
CA HIS A 577 6.71 -2.71 -2.36
C HIS A 577 6.99 -1.23 -2.66
N ILE A 578 7.18 -0.40 -1.65
CA ILE A 578 7.63 1.00 -1.83
C ILE A 578 8.88 1.02 -2.72
N ILE A 579 9.88 0.23 -2.35
CA ILE A 579 10.99 -0.19 -3.21
C ILE A 579 11.17 -1.69 -3.06
N ARG A 580 11.21 -2.40 -4.20
CA ARG A 580 11.64 -3.79 -4.28
C ARG A 580 13.05 -3.83 -4.87
N PRO A 581 14.08 -4.10 -4.06
CA PRO A 581 15.46 -4.22 -4.53
C PRO A 581 15.60 -5.12 -5.76
N GLY A 582 16.37 -4.68 -6.76
CA GLY A 582 16.56 -5.39 -8.04
C GLY A 582 15.35 -5.45 -8.97
N ASP A 583 14.18 -4.97 -8.56
CA ASP A 583 12.93 -5.14 -9.31
C ASP A 583 12.14 -3.82 -9.39
N LYS A 584 12.41 -3.07 -10.46
CA LYS A 584 11.70 -1.83 -10.77
C LYS A 584 10.22 -2.06 -11.09
N ALA A 585 9.85 -3.21 -11.63
CA ALA A 585 8.47 -3.48 -12.04
C ALA A 585 7.54 -3.48 -10.83
N HIS A 586 8.02 -3.99 -9.69
CA HIS A 586 7.27 -4.05 -8.43
C HIS A 586 7.73 -3.00 -7.40
N SER A 587 8.43 -1.95 -7.85
CA SER A 587 8.84 -0.80 -7.02
C SER A 587 7.89 0.37 -7.21
N ALA A 588 6.90 0.48 -6.33
CA ALA A 588 5.82 1.45 -6.43
C ALA A 588 6.32 2.90 -6.49
N LEU A 589 7.34 3.28 -5.71
CA LEU A 589 7.90 4.64 -5.72
C LEU A 589 8.45 4.99 -7.10
N TRP A 590 9.22 4.09 -7.71
CA TRP A 590 9.83 4.31 -9.03
C TRP A 590 8.76 4.44 -10.12
N ASN A 591 7.74 3.58 -10.09
CA ASN A 591 6.64 3.67 -11.05
C ASN A 591 5.78 4.94 -10.87
N LYS A 592 5.51 5.37 -9.63
CA LYS A 592 4.76 6.61 -9.35
C LYS A 592 5.49 7.87 -9.82
N ILE A 593 6.82 7.95 -9.64
CA ILE A 593 7.60 9.10 -10.17
C ILE A 593 7.76 9.06 -11.69
N ASN A 594 7.60 7.88 -12.30
CA ASN A 594 7.60 7.68 -13.76
C ASN A 594 6.19 7.78 -14.37
N ALA A 595 5.17 8.06 -13.58
CA ALA A 595 3.80 8.31 -14.05
C ALA A 595 3.57 9.81 -14.23
N ARG A 596 3.02 10.21 -15.38
CA ARG A 596 2.46 11.55 -15.59
C ARG A 596 1.02 11.42 -16.03
N SER A 597 0.10 11.96 -15.23
CA SER A 597 -1.32 11.92 -15.54
C SER A 597 -1.69 13.18 -16.32
N VAL A 598 -2.12 12.98 -17.57
CA VAL A 598 -2.84 14.02 -18.32
C VAL A 598 -4.31 13.83 -17.97
N ILE A 599 -4.77 14.35 -16.82
CA ILE A 599 -6.19 14.42 -16.43
C ILE A 599 -6.92 13.07 -16.55
N ASN A 600 -7.19 12.40 -15.42
CA ASN A 600 -7.95 11.15 -15.31
C ASN A 600 -7.29 9.90 -15.93
N GLY A 601 -6.21 9.41 -15.34
CA GLY A 601 -5.77 8.05 -15.61
C GLY A 601 -4.43 7.73 -15.00
N THR A 602 -4.38 6.63 -14.27
CA THR A 602 -3.17 5.93 -13.87
C THR A 602 -2.32 5.61 -15.11
N PHE A 603 -1.00 5.85 -15.05
CA PHE A 603 -0.05 5.39 -16.07
C PHE A 603 0.59 4.11 -15.56
N ASN A 604 0.54 3.03 -16.33
CA ASN A 604 0.94 1.68 -15.88
C ASN A 604 0.25 1.20 -14.58
N GLY A 605 -0.96 1.69 -14.31
CA GLY A 605 -1.70 1.35 -13.09
C GLY A 605 -1.31 2.16 -11.84
N TYR A 606 -0.31 3.05 -11.92
CA TYR A 606 0.13 3.90 -10.81
C TYR A 606 -0.33 5.35 -10.95
N SER A 607 -0.63 6.00 -9.82
CA SER A 607 -0.88 7.44 -9.74
C SER A 607 0.41 8.26 -9.84
N GLN A 608 0.33 9.48 -10.37
CA GLN A 608 1.49 10.38 -10.48
C GLN A 608 1.98 10.84 -9.10
N MET A 609 3.30 10.81 -8.88
CA MET A 609 3.96 11.48 -7.77
C MET A 609 5.12 12.39 -8.23
N PRO A 610 5.29 13.59 -7.65
CA PRO A 610 4.35 14.24 -6.73
C PRO A 610 3.02 14.61 -7.43
N PRO A 611 1.90 14.67 -6.69
CA PRO A 611 0.56 14.84 -7.26
C PRO A 611 0.28 16.29 -7.70
N LEU A 612 1.20 17.21 -7.45
CA LEU A 612 1.05 18.64 -7.73
C LEU A 612 2.37 19.29 -8.16
N ALA A 613 2.26 20.45 -8.79
CA ALA A 613 3.36 21.35 -9.19
C ALA A 613 4.36 20.81 -10.24
N THR A 614 4.10 19.66 -10.85
CA THR A 614 4.89 19.14 -11.98
C THR A 614 4.00 18.45 -13.01
N ASN A 615 4.31 18.69 -14.28
CA ASN A 615 3.68 18.08 -15.45
C ASN A 615 4.70 17.31 -16.31
N VAL A 616 5.99 17.45 -16.04
CA VAL A 616 7.09 16.84 -16.81
C VAL A 616 7.85 15.81 -15.97
N LEU A 617 8.31 14.72 -16.60
CA LEU A 617 9.14 13.70 -15.95
C LEU A 617 10.47 14.30 -15.48
N ASP A 618 10.89 13.97 -14.25
CA ASP A 618 12.26 14.23 -13.79
C ASP A 618 13.13 13.05 -14.20
N GLU A 619 13.62 13.06 -15.45
CA GLU A 619 14.41 11.96 -16.01
C GLU A 619 15.66 11.66 -15.18
N GLN A 620 16.30 12.68 -14.60
CA GLN A 620 17.49 12.51 -13.77
C GLN A 620 17.14 11.85 -12.43
N GLY A 621 16.05 12.26 -11.78
CA GLY A 621 15.56 11.64 -10.56
C GLY A 621 15.11 10.19 -10.76
N ILE A 622 14.41 9.91 -11.86
CA ILE A 622 13.96 8.56 -12.25
C ILE A 622 15.16 7.64 -12.51
N ALA A 623 16.17 8.13 -13.23
CA ALA A 623 17.38 7.37 -13.50
C ALA A 623 18.17 7.08 -12.21
N LEU A 624 18.32 8.08 -11.34
CA LEU A 624 19.05 7.95 -10.07
C LEU A 624 18.44 6.88 -9.16
N ILE A 625 17.11 6.92 -8.96
CA ILE A 625 16.42 5.90 -8.14
C ILE A 625 16.45 4.55 -8.84
N GLY A 626 16.31 4.52 -10.17
CA GLY A 626 16.41 3.28 -10.94
C GLY A 626 17.78 2.60 -10.81
N GLU A 627 18.87 3.36 -10.90
CA GLU A 627 20.23 2.86 -10.70
C GLU A 627 20.42 2.31 -9.29
N TRP A 628 19.87 2.99 -8.28
CA TRP A 628 19.92 2.52 -6.89
C TRP A 628 19.15 1.22 -6.68
N ILE A 629 17.96 1.06 -7.28
CA ILE A 629 17.19 -0.19 -7.23
C ILE A 629 17.99 -1.34 -7.85
N ASP A 630 18.60 -1.11 -9.02
CA ASP A 630 19.43 -2.11 -9.69
C ASP A 630 20.70 -2.44 -8.89
N HIS A 631 21.26 -1.47 -8.17
CA HIS A 631 22.44 -1.66 -7.33
C HIS A 631 22.19 -2.58 -6.12
N HIS A 632 20.92 -2.67 -5.66
CA HIS A 632 20.48 -3.61 -4.63
C HIS A 632 19.90 -4.91 -5.23
N ALA A 633 20.29 -5.31 -6.44
CA ALA A 633 19.88 -6.60 -6.99
C ALA A 633 20.47 -7.77 -6.15
N ASN A 634 19.62 -8.73 -5.82
CA ASN A 634 19.95 -9.97 -5.08
C ASN A 634 21.27 -10.58 -5.56
N MET A 635 22.26 -10.67 -4.68
CA MET A 635 23.58 -11.20 -4.98
C MET A 635 23.63 -12.67 -4.57
N ALA A 636 23.83 -13.57 -5.53
CA ALA A 636 23.86 -15.00 -5.24
C ALA A 636 24.88 -15.37 -4.14
N PRO A 637 24.58 -16.39 -3.30
CA PRO A 637 25.49 -16.88 -2.28
C PRO A 637 26.87 -17.25 -2.86
N SER A 638 27.89 -17.20 -2.02
CA SER A 638 29.27 -17.58 -2.38
C SER A 638 29.82 -18.63 -1.42
N PRO A 639 30.76 -19.53 -1.83
CA PRO A 639 31.29 -20.54 -0.92
C PRO A 639 32.01 -19.89 0.26
N ALA A 640 31.71 -20.34 1.49
CA ALA A 640 32.45 -19.90 2.67
C ALA A 640 33.90 -20.43 2.63
N GLY A 641 34.79 -19.79 3.40
CA GLY A 641 36.23 -20.12 3.38
C GLY A 641 36.57 -21.57 3.79
N ASP A 642 35.69 -22.23 4.54
CA ASP A 642 35.81 -23.61 5.02
C ASP A 642 34.90 -24.61 4.27
N SER A 643 34.22 -24.17 3.22
CA SER A 643 33.31 -25.00 2.41
C SER A 643 34.04 -26.09 1.64
N ILE A 644 33.58 -27.34 1.73
CA ILE A 644 34.20 -28.49 1.08
C ILE A 644 34.11 -28.41 -0.45
N GLY A 645 35.24 -28.63 -1.10
CA GLY A 645 35.32 -28.85 -2.56
C GLY A 645 35.84 -30.24 -2.93
N GLU A 646 36.63 -30.83 -2.03
CA GLU A 646 37.24 -32.13 -2.20
C GLU A 646 37.40 -32.75 -0.80
N ALA A 647 37.10 -34.03 -0.68
CA ALA A 647 37.23 -34.81 0.55
C ALA A 647 37.80 -36.19 0.20
N SER A 648 38.59 -36.75 1.11
CA SER A 648 39.03 -38.15 1.04
C SER A 648 38.32 -38.94 2.13
N LEU A 649 37.68 -40.04 1.76
CA LEU A 649 36.86 -40.85 2.65
C LEU A 649 37.33 -42.31 2.59
N SER A 650 37.60 -42.92 3.74
CA SER A 650 37.89 -44.35 3.76
C SER A 650 36.63 -45.14 3.38
N GLU A 651 36.79 -46.17 2.56
CA GLU A 651 35.69 -47.07 2.21
C GLU A 651 35.15 -47.87 3.41
N ASN A 652 35.92 -47.96 4.50
CA ASN A 652 35.51 -48.61 5.75
C ASN A 652 34.74 -47.68 6.70
N GLU A 653 34.44 -46.45 6.29
CA GLU A 653 33.71 -45.50 7.13
C GLU A 653 32.26 -45.94 7.35
N SER A 654 31.79 -45.79 8.58
CA SER A 654 30.42 -46.16 8.93
C SER A 654 29.40 -45.18 8.36
N VAL A 655 28.21 -45.67 8.01
CA VAL A 655 27.05 -44.82 7.71
C VAL A 655 26.85 -43.76 8.81
N GLY A 656 26.58 -42.53 8.41
CA GLY A 656 26.49 -41.35 9.27
C GLY A 656 27.78 -40.54 9.41
N HIS A 657 28.93 -41.03 8.90
CA HIS A 657 30.21 -40.31 8.92
C HIS A 657 30.08 -38.93 8.25
N LEU A 658 30.65 -37.89 8.88
CA LEU A 658 30.67 -36.53 8.33
C LEU A 658 31.76 -36.39 7.27
N VAL A 659 31.37 -36.26 6.01
CA VAL A 659 32.28 -36.05 4.88
C VAL A 659 32.78 -34.60 4.86
N GLY A 660 31.93 -33.65 5.25
CA GLY A 660 32.30 -32.26 5.57
C GLY A 660 31.14 -31.27 5.41
N LEU A 661 31.44 -29.95 5.41
CA LEU A 661 30.43 -28.88 5.28
C LEU A 661 30.44 -28.21 3.90
N ALA A 662 29.32 -28.21 3.19
CA ALA A 662 29.13 -27.47 1.95
C ALA A 662 28.55 -26.06 2.20
N ASN A 663 29.04 -25.35 3.22
CA ASN A 663 28.50 -24.06 3.64
C ASN A 663 28.77 -22.92 2.63
N ALA A 664 28.01 -21.84 2.76
CA ALA A 664 28.07 -20.66 1.90
C ALA A 664 27.82 -19.40 2.73
N GLU A 665 28.26 -18.26 2.20
CA GLU A 665 28.00 -16.93 2.71
C GLU A 665 27.10 -16.19 1.75
N ASP A 666 26.01 -15.62 2.27
CA ASP A 666 25.14 -14.72 1.52
C ASP A 666 25.71 -13.30 1.57
N PRO A 667 26.08 -12.70 0.41
CA PRO A 667 26.55 -11.32 0.35
C PRO A 667 25.44 -10.28 0.59
N ASP A 668 24.17 -10.68 0.59
CA ASP A 668 23.04 -9.80 0.88
C ASP A 668 22.93 -9.60 2.40
N VAL A 669 23.29 -8.39 2.83
CA VAL A 669 23.38 -8.02 4.25
C VAL A 669 22.08 -7.38 4.73
N ARG A 670 21.49 -7.92 5.81
CA ARG A 670 20.52 -7.19 6.66
C ARG A 670 21.18 -6.86 8.00
N GLU A 671 21.05 -5.62 8.47
CA GLU A 671 21.54 -5.21 9.81
C GLU A 671 23.04 -5.44 10.10
N GLY A 672 23.91 -5.61 9.10
CA GLY A 672 25.31 -5.99 9.33
C GLY A 672 25.50 -7.44 9.82
N ILE A 673 24.46 -8.28 9.69
CA ILE A 673 24.48 -9.72 9.90
C ILE A 673 24.21 -10.37 8.54
N ALA A 674 25.12 -11.24 8.08
CA ALA A 674 24.88 -12.02 6.86
C ALA A 674 23.62 -12.90 7.06
N ASP A 675 22.72 -12.95 6.08
CA ASP A 675 21.42 -13.67 6.15
C ASP A 675 21.59 -15.20 6.03
N GLN A 676 22.55 -15.75 6.78
CA GLN A 676 22.97 -17.14 6.72
C GLN A 676 21.86 -18.12 7.13
N SER A 677 20.83 -17.64 7.85
CA SER A 677 19.67 -18.44 8.28
C SER A 677 18.62 -18.69 7.19
N LEU A 678 18.79 -18.10 6.00
CA LEU A 678 17.86 -18.22 4.87
C LEU A 678 18.48 -18.95 3.67
N LEU A 679 19.60 -19.64 3.87
CA LEU A 679 20.20 -20.49 2.84
C LEU A 679 19.63 -21.90 2.90
N THR A 680 19.33 -22.50 1.75
CA THR A 680 18.95 -23.91 1.64
C THR A 680 19.92 -24.67 0.76
N TYR A 681 20.38 -25.81 1.27
CA TYR A 681 21.37 -26.68 0.62
C TYR A 681 20.70 -27.91 0.00
N THR A 682 21.10 -28.32 -1.20
CA THR A 682 20.53 -29.52 -1.87
C THR A 682 21.56 -30.20 -2.78
N ILE A 683 21.58 -31.54 -2.80
CA ILE A 683 22.33 -32.30 -3.82
C ILE A 683 21.46 -32.41 -5.08
N THR A 684 21.90 -31.83 -6.19
CA THR A 684 21.14 -31.79 -7.44
C THR A 684 21.60 -32.85 -8.46
N SER A 685 22.79 -33.42 -8.32
CA SER A 685 23.27 -34.55 -9.15
C SER A 685 24.44 -35.30 -8.53
N GLY A 686 24.74 -36.50 -9.04
CA GLY A 686 25.92 -37.30 -8.64
C GLY A 686 25.68 -38.27 -7.48
N ASN A 687 24.46 -38.29 -6.93
CA ASN A 687 24.06 -39.12 -5.80
C ASN A 687 22.96 -40.13 -6.17
N ASP A 688 23.03 -40.70 -7.36
CA ASP A 688 21.96 -41.55 -7.92
C ASP A 688 21.68 -42.83 -7.11
N ARG A 689 22.63 -43.24 -6.26
CA ARG A 689 22.54 -44.40 -5.37
C ARG A 689 22.20 -44.04 -3.92
N GLY A 690 21.97 -42.76 -3.61
CA GLY A 690 21.65 -42.31 -2.25
C GLY A 690 22.77 -42.53 -1.22
N LEU A 691 24.01 -42.67 -1.66
CA LEU A 691 25.17 -42.96 -0.80
C LEU A 691 25.58 -41.77 0.08
N PHE A 692 25.12 -40.56 -0.23
CA PHE A 692 25.38 -39.36 0.56
C PHE A 692 24.07 -38.66 0.95
N SER A 693 24.06 -37.98 2.08
CA SER A 693 22.97 -37.12 2.54
C SER A 693 23.51 -35.71 2.81
N LEU A 694 22.71 -34.68 2.55
CA LEU A 694 23.07 -33.28 2.82
C LEU A 694 21.96 -32.64 3.66
N ASP A 695 22.33 -32.09 4.81
CA ASP A 695 21.41 -31.37 5.67
C ASP A 695 21.02 -30.01 5.02
N PRO A 696 19.72 -29.74 4.82
CA PRO A 696 19.25 -28.59 4.04
C PRO A 696 19.42 -27.24 4.76
N ASP A 697 19.63 -27.24 6.08
CA ASP A 697 19.72 -26.02 6.89
C ASP A 697 21.18 -25.69 7.26
N THR A 698 22.02 -26.72 7.40
CA THR A 698 23.40 -26.60 7.90
C THR A 698 24.46 -26.87 6.83
N GLY A 699 24.10 -27.53 5.73
CA GLY A 699 25.04 -27.92 4.67
C GLY A 699 25.98 -29.06 5.07
N GLU A 700 25.69 -29.82 6.13
CA GLU A 700 26.48 -31.00 6.52
C GLU A 700 26.28 -32.16 5.53
N LEU A 701 27.36 -32.57 4.85
CA LEU A 701 27.38 -33.72 3.94
C LEU A 701 27.84 -34.98 4.70
N ARG A 702 27.01 -36.02 4.72
CA ARG A 702 27.25 -37.28 5.45
C ARG A 702 27.14 -38.51 4.56
N LEU A 703 27.89 -39.55 4.90
CA LEU A 703 27.76 -40.87 4.29
C LEU A 703 26.42 -41.50 4.69
N ASN A 704 25.67 -42.02 3.73
CA ASN A 704 24.32 -42.57 3.90
C ASN A 704 24.20 -44.03 3.39
N GLY A 705 25.32 -44.64 2.97
CA GLY A 705 25.37 -46.04 2.53
C GLY A 705 26.81 -46.57 2.50
N ILE A 706 26.97 -47.85 2.17
CA ILE A 706 28.29 -48.49 2.07
C ILE A 706 28.94 -48.10 0.73
N ILE A 707 30.20 -47.71 0.80
CA ILE A 707 31.04 -47.31 -0.33
C ILE A 707 32.15 -48.34 -0.54
N ASP A 708 32.59 -48.49 -1.79
CA ASP A 708 33.50 -49.56 -2.21
C ASP A 708 34.43 -48.98 -3.28
N PHE A 709 35.74 -49.01 -3.00
CA PHE A 709 36.75 -48.40 -3.85
C PHE A 709 36.82 -49.09 -5.22
N GLU A 710 36.77 -50.41 -5.27
CA GLU A 710 36.84 -51.21 -6.50
C GLU A 710 35.66 -50.92 -7.44
N ARG A 711 34.50 -50.62 -6.86
CA ARG A 711 33.28 -50.32 -7.61
C ARG A 711 33.23 -48.89 -8.12
N GLN A 712 33.60 -47.92 -7.27
CA GLN A 712 33.63 -46.52 -7.64
C GLN A 712 34.58 -45.75 -6.71
N SER A 713 35.82 -45.54 -7.17
CA SER A 713 36.86 -44.86 -6.39
C SER A 713 36.65 -43.35 -6.21
N GLN A 714 35.68 -42.73 -6.89
CA GLN A 714 35.38 -41.30 -6.80
C GLN A 714 33.89 -40.99 -7.00
N HIS A 715 33.35 -40.11 -6.18
CA HIS A 715 32.00 -39.55 -6.30
C HIS A 715 32.04 -38.04 -6.59
N LEU A 716 31.27 -37.58 -7.59
CA LEU A 716 31.18 -36.18 -7.99
C LEU A 716 29.78 -35.66 -7.67
N LEU A 717 29.61 -35.00 -6.52
CA LEU A 717 28.31 -34.51 -6.05
C LEU A 717 28.13 -33.05 -6.43
N THR A 718 27.04 -32.69 -7.11
CA THR A 718 26.71 -31.27 -7.32
C THR A 718 25.80 -30.79 -6.21
N VAL A 719 26.28 -29.82 -5.43
CA VAL A 719 25.55 -29.14 -4.36
C VAL A 719 25.09 -27.77 -4.86
N GLU A 720 23.82 -27.47 -4.62
CA GLU A 720 23.19 -26.18 -4.85
C GLU A 720 22.90 -25.51 -3.51
N VAL A 721 23.17 -24.21 -3.43
CA VAL A 721 22.78 -23.33 -2.32
C VAL A 721 21.94 -22.20 -2.87
N ALA A 722 20.71 -22.06 -2.39
CA ALA A 722 19.81 -20.99 -2.77
C ALA A 722 19.50 -20.09 -1.57
N ASP A 723 19.51 -18.77 -1.78
CA ASP A 723 18.90 -17.84 -0.84
C ASP A 723 17.36 -17.86 -0.96
N HIS A 724 16.66 -17.29 0.02
CA HIS A 724 15.18 -17.23 0.02
C HIS A 724 14.64 -15.90 -0.54
N PHE A 725 15.39 -15.19 -1.39
CA PHE A 725 14.92 -13.93 -1.97
C PHE A 725 13.94 -14.15 -3.14
N ALA A 726 12.65 -14.21 -2.82
CA ALA A 726 11.58 -14.33 -3.82
C ALA A 726 11.37 -13.01 -4.63
N PRO A 727 11.20 -13.09 -5.96
CA PRO A 727 10.87 -14.27 -6.75
C PRO A 727 12.08 -14.88 -7.48
N ASN A 728 13.27 -14.30 -7.32
CA ASN A 728 14.48 -14.64 -8.05
C ASN A 728 15.59 -14.96 -7.04
N PRO A 729 15.56 -16.16 -6.43
CA PRO A 729 16.59 -16.54 -5.48
C PRO A 729 17.94 -16.60 -6.19
N GLY A 730 18.96 -16.11 -5.52
CA GLY A 730 20.34 -16.25 -5.94
C GLY A 730 20.79 -17.68 -5.67
N VAL A 731 21.49 -18.26 -6.63
CA VAL A 731 21.87 -19.68 -6.59
C VAL A 731 23.36 -19.85 -6.82
N LEU A 732 23.99 -20.60 -5.92
CA LEU A 732 25.36 -21.11 -6.03
C LEU A 732 25.32 -22.60 -6.37
N GLN A 733 25.99 -23.02 -7.44
CA GLN A 733 26.21 -24.44 -7.73
C GLN A 733 27.70 -24.77 -7.64
N ARG A 734 28.01 -25.88 -6.96
CA ARG A 734 29.39 -26.36 -6.76
C ARG A 734 29.45 -27.88 -6.82
N THR A 735 30.50 -28.42 -7.43
CA THR A 735 30.81 -29.85 -7.38
C THR A 735 31.74 -30.15 -6.20
N VAL A 736 31.34 -31.10 -5.34
CA VAL A 736 32.15 -31.69 -4.26
C VAL A 736 32.69 -33.03 -4.77
N ILE A 737 34.01 -33.19 -4.73
CA ILE A 737 34.70 -34.43 -5.12
C ILE A 737 34.95 -35.25 -3.85
N VAL A 738 34.46 -36.49 -3.80
CA VAL A 738 34.75 -37.43 -2.71
C VAL A 738 35.59 -38.57 -3.28
N ASP A 739 36.88 -38.56 -2.98
CA ASP A 739 37.82 -39.62 -3.33
C ASP A 739 37.82 -40.70 -2.26
N LEU A 740 37.70 -41.95 -2.67
CA LEU A 740 37.76 -43.07 -1.75
C LEU A 740 39.21 -43.49 -1.51
N ILE A 741 39.54 -43.80 -0.27
CA ILE A 741 40.83 -44.37 0.10
C ILE A 741 40.66 -45.90 0.07
N ASP A 742 41.38 -46.52 -0.85
CA ASP A 742 41.56 -47.98 -0.97
C ASP A 742 42.24 -48.52 0.30
N GLU A 743 41.45 -49.21 1.11
CA GLU A 743 41.88 -49.93 2.29
C GLU A 743 41.43 -51.39 2.16
N THR A 744 42.07 -52.33 2.86
CA THR A 744 41.63 -53.74 2.80
C THR A 744 40.26 -53.91 3.46
N SER A 745 39.21 -53.72 2.68
CA SER A 745 37.80 -53.91 2.97
C SER A 745 37.38 -55.36 2.63
N PRO A 746 36.22 -55.84 3.12
CA PRO A 746 35.69 -57.13 2.69
C PRO A 746 35.41 -57.08 1.18
N ASP A 747 35.92 -58.06 0.43
CA ASP A 747 35.70 -58.16 -1.01
C ASP A 747 34.19 -58.28 -1.31
N LEU A 748 33.58 -57.19 -1.81
CA LEU A 748 32.17 -57.13 -2.21
C LEU A 748 31.96 -57.64 -3.65
N THR A 749 32.72 -58.66 -4.08
CA THR A 749 32.55 -59.27 -5.41
C THR A 749 32.10 -60.73 -5.40
N GLU A 750 32.07 -61.39 -4.23
CA GLU A 750 31.57 -62.77 -4.07
C GLU A 750 30.11 -62.80 -3.58
N ASP A 751 29.24 -63.38 -4.41
CA ASP A 751 27.82 -63.70 -4.15
C ASP A 751 27.65 -65.21 -4.44
N LEU A 752 27.90 -66.05 -3.43
CA LEU A 752 27.98 -67.50 -3.57
C LEU A 752 26.61 -68.17 -3.74
N ASP A 753 25.54 -67.56 -3.22
CA ASP A 753 24.18 -68.09 -3.30
C ASP A 753 23.38 -67.51 -4.49
N GLY A 754 23.90 -66.46 -5.14
CA GLY A 754 23.40 -65.86 -6.37
C GLY A 754 22.16 -65.00 -6.16
N ASN A 755 21.94 -64.49 -4.94
CA ASN A 755 20.76 -63.71 -4.58
C ASN A 755 20.90 -62.22 -4.92
N GLY A 756 22.10 -61.75 -5.27
CA GLY A 756 22.40 -60.36 -5.62
C GLY A 756 22.98 -59.52 -4.47
N LEU A 757 23.16 -60.09 -3.27
CA LEU A 757 23.93 -59.55 -2.15
C LEU A 757 25.25 -60.32 -2.03
N PHE A 758 26.31 -59.62 -1.62
CA PHE A 758 27.62 -60.24 -1.46
C PHE A 758 27.73 -60.91 -0.09
N ASP A 759 28.29 -62.11 -0.01
CA ASP A 759 28.33 -62.90 1.24
C ASP A 759 29.08 -62.16 2.37
N ALA A 760 30.06 -61.34 2.00
CA ALA A 760 30.79 -60.50 2.96
C ALA A 760 29.89 -59.42 3.59
N TRP A 761 28.94 -58.90 2.80
CA TRP A 761 27.92 -57.98 3.28
C TRP A 761 26.97 -58.71 4.24
N GLU A 762 26.48 -59.89 3.89
CA GLU A 762 25.60 -60.71 4.72
C GLU A 762 26.26 -61.09 6.07
N ALA A 763 27.51 -61.55 6.02
CA ALA A 763 28.27 -61.91 7.21
C ALA A 763 28.51 -60.72 8.15
N SER A 764 28.65 -59.50 7.62
CA SER A 764 28.86 -58.29 8.44
C SER A 764 27.65 -57.93 9.30
N PHE A 765 26.43 -58.29 8.86
CA PHE A 765 25.18 -58.14 9.59
C PHE A 765 24.78 -59.39 10.39
N GLY A 766 25.63 -60.44 10.40
CA GLY A 766 25.41 -61.66 11.18
C GLY A 766 24.30 -62.58 10.66
N ILE A 767 23.85 -62.36 9.43
CA ILE A 767 22.80 -63.16 8.78
C ILE A 767 23.41 -64.34 8.01
N ASN A 768 22.72 -65.48 8.02
CA ASN A 768 23.16 -66.69 7.31
C ASN A 768 22.18 -67.13 6.20
N ASP A 769 21.00 -66.49 6.14
CA ASP A 769 19.96 -66.73 5.13
C ASP A 769 19.10 -65.45 4.97
N PRO A 770 19.29 -64.66 3.92
CA PRO A 770 18.64 -63.34 3.76
C PRO A 770 17.15 -63.44 3.40
N ALA A 771 16.63 -64.64 3.13
CA ALA A 771 15.18 -64.88 3.01
C ALA A 771 14.47 -65.00 4.38
N SER A 772 15.24 -65.07 5.47
CA SER A 772 14.74 -65.07 6.83
C SER A 772 14.37 -63.65 7.30
N ASP A 773 13.37 -63.57 8.17
CA ASP A 773 13.01 -62.39 8.95
C ASP A 773 13.56 -62.65 10.36
N ASP A 774 14.86 -62.36 10.54
CA ASP A 774 15.64 -62.82 11.70
C ASP A 774 15.20 -62.13 13.00
N ASP A 775 14.70 -60.91 12.91
CA ASP A 775 14.23 -60.11 14.05
C ASP A 775 12.70 -60.09 14.21
N HIS A 776 11.98 -60.68 13.23
CA HIS A 776 10.54 -60.92 13.19
C HIS A 776 9.68 -59.65 13.02
N ASP A 777 10.21 -58.64 12.35
CA ASP A 777 9.51 -57.37 12.10
C ASP A 777 8.51 -57.42 10.92
N GLY A 778 8.58 -58.50 10.12
CA GLY A 778 7.71 -58.75 8.96
C GLY A 778 8.36 -58.45 7.61
N THR A 779 9.59 -57.96 7.56
CA THR A 779 10.43 -57.76 6.38
C THR A 779 11.50 -58.85 6.37
N ASN A 780 11.88 -59.38 5.20
CA ASN A 780 13.04 -60.28 5.18
C ASN A 780 14.33 -59.46 5.18
N ALA A 781 15.40 -60.03 5.75
CA ALA A 781 16.69 -59.38 5.85
C ALA A 781 17.20 -58.86 4.49
N PHE A 782 16.87 -59.54 3.39
CA PHE A 782 17.17 -59.11 2.03
C PHE A 782 16.60 -57.72 1.67
N PHE A 783 15.33 -57.45 1.99
CA PHE A 783 14.69 -56.17 1.67
C PHE A 783 15.13 -55.03 2.58
N GLU A 784 15.52 -55.33 3.82
CA GLU A 784 16.11 -54.35 4.75
C GLU A 784 17.50 -53.91 4.30
N LEU A 785 18.33 -54.87 3.86
CA LEU A 785 19.66 -54.59 3.32
C LEU A 785 19.61 -53.79 2.01
N LEU A 786 18.68 -54.11 1.11
CA LEU A 786 18.44 -53.31 -0.10
C LEU A 786 17.92 -51.90 0.19
N SER A 787 17.33 -51.69 1.37
CA SER A 787 16.81 -50.40 1.81
C SER A 787 17.77 -49.57 2.64
N GLY A 788 18.91 -50.16 3.01
CA GLY A 788 19.92 -49.53 3.86
C GLY A 788 19.63 -49.63 5.36
N GLY A 789 18.68 -50.47 5.79
CA GLY A 789 18.37 -50.75 7.20
C GLY A 789 19.23 -51.88 7.80
N ASP A 790 19.23 -52.01 9.13
CA ASP A 790 19.92 -53.09 9.86
C ASP A 790 18.99 -54.29 10.14
N PRO A 791 19.17 -55.45 9.47
CA PRO A 791 18.29 -56.61 9.58
C PRO A 791 18.36 -57.34 10.94
N GLY A 792 19.25 -56.94 11.84
CA GLY A 792 19.35 -57.49 13.21
C GLY A 792 18.56 -56.71 14.26
N VAL A 793 17.89 -55.63 13.87
CA VAL A 793 17.23 -54.68 14.77
C VAL A 793 15.84 -54.39 14.26
N THR A 794 14.87 -54.38 15.17
CA THR A 794 13.47 -54.07 14.84
C THR A 794 13.33 -52.61 14.46
N GLU A 795 13.43 -52.31 13.17
CA GLU A 795 13.32 -50.97 12.62
C GLU A 795 11.85 -50.67 12.26
N SER A 796 11.43 -49.41 12.42
CA SER A 796 10.16 -48.96 11.85
C SER A 796 10.41 -48.54 10.40
N PRO A 797 9.76 -49.17 9.41
CA PRO A 797 10.19 -49.08 8.02
C PRO A 797 9.93 -47.69 7.46
N SER A 798 10.99 -46.90 7.32
CA SER A 798 10.94 -45.61 6.63
C SER A 798 12.06 -45.48 5.61
N SER A 799 12.10 -46.36 4.60
CA SER A 799 12.18 -46.01 3.17
C SER A 799 12.71 -47.16 2.29
N LEU A 800 11.83 -47.85 1.54
CA LEU A 800 12.12 -48.35 0.19
C LEU A 800 10.83 -48.68 -0.55
N ASN A 801 10.84 -48.54 -1.87
CA ASN A 801 9.70 -48.82 -2.74
C ASN A 801 9.16 -50.23 -2.54
N LEU A 802 7.99 -50.33 -1.91
CA LEU A 802 7.45 -51.60 -1.44
C LEU A 802 6.06 -51.80 -2.04
N THR A 803 5.96 -52.83 -2.87
CA THR A 803 4.67 -53.41 -3.29
C THR A 803 4.13 -54.14 -2.06
N HIS A 804 3.13 -53.58 -1.38
CA HIS A 804 2.70 -54.05 -0.05
C HIS A 804 1.48 -54.97 -0.10
N VAL A 805 1.51 -56.00 0.75
CA VAL A 805 0.42 -56.93 0.99
C VAL A 805 -0.53 -56.39 2.05
N LEU A 806 -1.79 -56.12 1.70
CA LEU A 806 -2.81 -55.64 2.64
C LEU A 806 -3.45 -56.80 3.43
N ASN A 807 -3.60 -56.64 4.75
CA ASN A 807 -4.52 -57.41 5.60
C ASN A 807 -5.41 -56.42 6.38
N ASP A 808 -6.74 -56.50 6.20
CA ASP A 808 -7.79 -55.73 6.87
C ASP A 808 -7.39 -54.31 7.36
N GLY A 809 -7.31 -53.36 6.42
CA GLY A 809 -7.49 -51.93 6.70
C GLY A 809 -6.26 -51.10 7.09
N GLN A 810 -5.08 -51.34 6.50
CA GLN A 810 -3.92 -50.44 6.68
C GLN A 810 -3.87 -49.27 5.67
N GLU A 811 -3.33 -48.14 6.14
CA GLU A 811 -3.11 -46.87 5.41
C GLU A 811 -1.71 -46.84 4.78
N LEU A 812 -1.60 -46.35 3.54
CA LEU A 812 -0.32 -46.27 2.82
C LEU A 812 -0.11 -44.85 2.27
N GLY A 813 1.14 -44.36 2.31
CA GLY A 813 1.48 -42.99 1.91
C GLY A 813 2.56 -42.92 0.84
N TRP A 814 2.36 -42.09 -0.19
CA TRP A 814 3.26 -41.86 -1.32
C TRP A 814 3.61 -40.38 -1.47
N ASN A 815 4.76 -40.05 -2.05
CA ASN A 815 5.12 -38.67 -2.40
C ASN A 815 4.89 -38.43 -3.90
N ILE A 816 4.10 -37.41 -4.25
CA ILE A 816 3.75 -37.06 -5.64
C ILE A 816 4.15 -35.61 -5.96
N ARG A 817 4.47 -35.30 -7.21
CA ARG A 817 4.75 -33.92 -7.64
C ARG A 817 3.46 -33.08 -7.70
N ASN A 818 3.53 -31.82 -7.25
CA ASN A 818 2.41 -30.88 -7.30
C ASN A 818 2.10 -30.48 -8.75
N GLY A 819 0.81 -30.46 -9.08
CA GLY A 819 0.30 -30.17 -10.42
C GLY A 819 -0.26 -31.39 -11.15
N PHE A 820 -0.04 -32.60 -10.63
CA PHE A 820 -0.65 -33.84 -11.10
C PHE A 820 -1.83 -34.24 -10.20
N ILE A 821 -2.90 -34.76 -10.80
CA ILE A 821 -4.17 -35.07 -10.13
C ILE A 821 -4.31 -36.59 -9.94
N LEU A 822 -4.48 -37.04 -8.69
CA LEU A 822 -4.74 -38.45 -8.39
C LEU A 822 -6.10 -38.87 -8.96
N GLY A 823 -6.13 -39.94 -9.75
CA GLY A 823 -7.29 -40.40 -10.52
C GLY A 823 -7.28 -39.93 -11.99
N GLU A 824 -6.53 -38.89 -12.33
CA GLU A 824 -6.37 -38.41 -13.72
C GLU A 824 -4.96 -38.69 -14.27
N ASP A 825 -3.90 -38.35 -13.53
CA ASP A 825 -2.50 -38.51 -13.96
C ASP A 825 -1.79 -39.71 -13.30
N TYR A 826 -2.13 -40.00 -12.03
CA TYR A 826 -1.69 -41.19 -11.30
C TYR A 826 -2.90 -42.06 -10.97
N HIS A 827 -2.76 -43.36 -11.20
CA HIS A 827 -3.80 -44.37 -10.98
C HIS A 827 -3.40 -45.31 -9.85
N VAL A 828 -4.39 -45.69 -9.04
CA VAL A 828 -4.21 -46.70 -7.99
C VAL A 828 -4.53 -48.05 -8.60
N GLU A 829 -3.62 -49.01 -8.50
CA GLU A 829 -3.82 -50.36 -9.04
C GLU A 829 -3.67 -51.42 -7.94
N LEU A 830 -4.45 -52.49 -8.08
CA LEU A 830 -4.52 -53.61 -7.16
C LEU A 830 -4.24 -54.93 -7.91
N SER A 831 -3.53 -55.85 -7.29
CA SER A 831 -3.29 -57.20 -7.81
C SER A 831 -3.39 -58.25 -6.70
N ASP A 832 -3.94 -59.42 -6.99
CA ASP A 832 -4.04 -60.51 -6.02
C ASP A 832 -2.77 -61.40 -5.98
N ASP A 833 -1.97 -61.38 -7.06
CA ASP A 833 -0.84 -62.31 -7.26
C ASP A 833 0.39 -61.69 -7.96
N LEU A 834 0.41 -60.37 -8.14
CA LEU A 834 1.43 -59.59 -8.89
C LEU A 834 1.47 -59.87 -10.40
N GLY A 835 0.58 -60.73 -10.93
CA GLY A 835 0.56 -61.14 -12.34
C GLY A 835 -0.34 -60.25 -13.22
N GLU A 836 -1.57 -59.98 -12.78
CA GLU A 836 -2.50 -59.05 -13.45
C GLU A 836 -2.88 -57.90 -12.51
N TRP A 837 -2.86 -56.66 -13.03
CA TRP A 837 -3.12 -55.43 -12.27
C TRP A 837 -4.43 -54.79 -12.73
N GLY A 838 -5.35 -54.59 -11.79
CA GLY A 838 -6.62 -53.89 -11.99
C GLY A 838 -6.56 -52.47 -11.45
N GLN A 839 -6.86 -51.49 -12.29
CA GLN A 839 -7.00 -50.10 -11.86
C GLN A 839 -8.27 -49.91 -11.02
N LEU A 840 -8.15 -49.23 -9.88
CA LEU A 840 -9.25 -48.86 -9.02
C LEU A 840 -9.84 -47.50 -9.44
N GLU A 841 -11.16 -47.39 -9.38
CA GLU A 841 -11.84 -46.13 -9.62
C GLU A 841 -11.78 -45.23 -8.37
N PRO A 842 -11.87 -43.90 -8.51
CA PRO A 842 -11.78 -42.97 -7.37
C PRO A 842 -12.81 -43.19 -6.25
N ALA A 843 -13.90 -43.90 -6.53
CA ALA A 843 -14.92 -44.26 -5.53
C ALA A 843 -14.51 -45.45 -4.65
N ASP A 844 -13.51 -46.22 -5.07
CA ASP A 844 -13.09 -47.47 -4.42
C ASP A 844 -11.92 -47.26 -3.43
N TYR A 845 -11.45 -46.03 -3.27
CA TYR A 845 -10.44 -45.65 -2.28
C TYR A 845 -10.72 -44.26 -1.69
N THR A 846 -10.04 -43.94 -0.59
CA THR A 846 -10.16 -42.63 0.08
C THR A 846 -8.79 -42.01 0.28
N VAL A 847 -8.66 -40.71 0.02
CA VAL A 847 -7.44 -39.93 0.27
C VAL A 847 -7.60 -39.26 1.64
N GLU A 848 -6.77 -39.63 2.61
CA GLU A 848 -6.93 -39.17 3.99
C GLU A 848 -6.11 -37.91 4.29
N SER A 849 -4.97 -37.68 3.62
CA SER A 849 -4.22 -36.42 3.76
C SER A 849 -3.36 -36.09 2.55
N LEU A 850 -3.12 -34.79 2.34
CA LEU A 850 -2.20 -34.25 1.34
C LEU A 850 -1.32 -33.19 2.04
N THR A 851 -0.05 -33.52 2.27
CA THR A 851 0.86 -32.67 3.06
C THR A 851 2.01 -32.18 2.19
N PRO A 852 2.19 -30.86 2.00
CA PRO A 852 3.31 -30.33 1.23
C PRO A 852 4.65 -30.67 1.91
N LEU A 853 5.60 -31.20 1.15
CA LEU A 853 6.93 -31.54 1.67
C LEU A 853 8.03 -30.60 1.11
N SER A 854 7.88 -30.12 -0.12
CA SER A 854 8.78 -29.15 -0.75
C SER A 854 8.06 -28.40 -1.89
N PRO A 855 8.64 -27.31 -2.45
CA PRO A 855 8.08 -26.66 -3.63
C PRO A 855 7.97 -27.66 -4.79
N GLY A 856 6.73 -28.01 -5.15
CA GLY A 856 6.48 -28.96 -6.23
C GLY A 856 6.29 -30.41 -5.80
N VAL A 857 6.24 -30.77 -4.50
CA VAL A 857 5.99 -32.15 -4.03
C VAL A 857 5.07 -32.20 -2.80
N SER A 858 4.09 -33.09 -2.80
CA SER A 858 3.20 -33.38 -1.66
C SER A 858 3.15 -34.87 -1.32
N ARG A 859 3.07 -35.20 -0.03
CA ARG A 859 2.77 -36.55 0.44
C ARG A 859 1.27 -36.79 0.45
N VAL A 860 0.83 -37.92 -0.09
CA VAL A 860 -0.56 -38.35 -0.19
C VAL A 860 -0.74 -39.68 0.50
N VAL A 861 -1.72 -39.77 1.41
CA VAL A 861 -2.09 -41.03 2.08
C VAL A 861 -3.41 -41.53 1.51
N ILE A 862 -3.42 -42.78 1.02
CA ILE A 862 -4.57 -43.43 0.40
C ILE A 862 -4.94 -44.68 1.18
N LYS A 863 -6.24 -44.90 1.34
CA LYS A 863 -6.82 -46.03 2.04
C LYS A 863 -7.82 -46.76 1.16
N VAL A 864 -7.63 -48.07 1.04
CA VAL A 864 -8.45 -48.96 0.22
C VAL A 864 -9.17 -49.97 1.13
N PRO A 865 -10.51 -50.04 1.08
CA PRO A 865 -11.26 -51.01 1.86
C PRO A 865 -11.16 -52.41 1.22
N VAL A 866 -10.30 -53.27 1.77
CA VAL A 866 -10.15 -54.66 1.32
C VAL A 866 -11.00 -55.63 2.17
N ALA A 867 -11.52 -56.69 1.54
CA ALA A 867 -12.28 -57.75 2.20
C ALA A 867 -11.70 -59.12 1.82
N GLY A 868 -10.81 -59.67 2.66
CA GLY A 868 -10.18 -60.97 2.43
C GLY A 868 -8.75 -60.93 1.88
N THR A 869 -8.19 -62.11 1.58
CA THR A 869 -6.76 -62.47 1.41
C THR A 869 -5.83 -61.42 0.78
N LYS A 870 -4.59 -61.34 1.32
CA LYS A 870 -3.36 -60.70 0.81
C LYS A 870 -3.45 -60.15 -0.62
N GLN A 871 -3.58 -58.83 -0.77
CA GLN A 871 -3.56 -58.13 -2.07
C GLN A 871 -2.44 -57.09 -2.13
N PHE A 872 -1.95 -56.80 -3.33
CA PHE A 872 -0.85 -55.89 -3.60
C PHE A 872 -1.35 -54.56 -4.16
N LEU A 873 -0.87 -53.43 -3.63
CA LEU A 873 -1.23 -52.10 -4.11
C LEU A 873 -0.03 -51.37 -4.73
N ARG A 874 -0.26 -50.61 -5.80
CA ARG A 874 0.72 -49.67 -6.36
C ARG A 874 0.06 -48.40 -6.87
N LEU A 875 0.87 -47.35 -7.02
CA LEU A 875 0.53 -46.17 -7.80
C LEU A 875 1.25 -46.25 -9.16
N SER A 876 0.52 -46.12 -10.25
CA SER A 876 1.08 -46.09 -11.61
C SER A 876 0.77 -44.76 -12.28
N GLY A 877 1.74 -44.18 -12.97
CA GLY A 877 1.63 -42.92 -13.71
C GLY A 877 2.92 -42.64 -14.47
N PRO A 878 2.94 -41.64 -15.35
CA PRO A 878 4.10 -41.31 -16.18
C PRO A 878 5.32 -40.82 -15.38
#